data_AF-A0A2G5CSM6-F1
#
_entry.id   AF-A0A2G5CSM6-F1
#
_cell.length_a   1.000
_cell.length_b   1.000
_cell.length_c   1.000
_cell.angle_alpha   90.00
_cell.angle_beta   90.00
_cell.angle_gamma   90.00
#
_symmetry.space_group_name_H-M   'P 1'
#
loop_
_entity.id
_entity.type
_entity.pdbx_description
1 polymer ?
#
loop_
_entity_poly.entity_id
_entity_poly.type
_entity_poly.pdbx_seq_one_letter_code
_entity_poly.pdbx_strand_id
1 'polypeptide(L)'
;MVAFGKKLKARQIEEWQGYYINYKLMKKKVRQYAQQIQVGSQDRRHVLKEFSRMLDNQIEKIVLFLLEQQGILASRISKLGEQHAEIVQQPDISKITQLREKYRAVAADLLKLLNFVELNAIGLRKILKKFDKRFGYRFTDHYVSTRANHPYSQLQQVFKHVGIGAVVGSISRNLADLQENQGSYLSIYDQPSVSFQDPVIESVKAAVDRLTHSTSFLQFLGQHALIMQEDLPSPAEDHVDNEGYHSMSLYLNLGNTFLYMVNTYIIVPTADNYALSLGAAATVCGVVIGAMAVAQVFSSVYFSAWSNKSYFRPLVFSSIVLLLGNALYALAYDLNSIAILLIGRVFCGLGSARAVNRRYISDCVPLKIRMQASAGFVSASALGMACGPALAGLLQTNFKIYKITFNANTLPGWVMAIAWFIYLIVLWFTFKEPSRETEEKYVSEEASTGAVESEALESGLVQPLLLTSEKQQRDEGDEEDEEYDGSDEASEDSHKVAPSIGSAYRLLTPSVKVQLLIYFMLKYAMEILLSESSVITTYYFNWSTSSVAIFLACLGLTVLPVNIVVGSYISNMFEDRQILLASEIMVCIGILLSFHVIGPYTVPQYVFSAFITFVFAEVLEGVNLSLLSRVMSSRLSRGTYNGGLLSTEAGTLARVVADATITLAGYLGESRLLNVTLIPSLLIGVSSIMATLYTYNSLY
;
A
#
# COMPACT_ATOMS: atom_id res chain seq x y z
N MET A 1 -29.44 5.06 -20.71
CA MET A 1 -28.74 6.09 -19.88
C MET A 1 -29.62 7.32 -19.63
N VAL A 2 -30.11 7.55 -18.41
CA VAL A 2 -30.82 8.82 -18.09
C VAL A 2 -29.81 9.95 -17.99
N ALA A 3 -29.96 11.00 -18.79
CA ALA A 3 -29.09 12.17 -18.76
C ALA A 3 -29.02 12.75 -17.33
N PHE A 4 -27.84 12.71 -16.70
CA PHE A 4 -27.61 13.16 -15.31
C PHE A 4 -28.23 14.53 -14.99
N GLY A 5 -28.30 15.45 -15.95
CA GLY A 5 -28.97 16.75 -15.77
C GLY A 5 -30.48 16.64 -15.46
N LYS A 6 -31.19 15.65 -16.00
CA LYS A 6 -32.60 15.36 -15.66
C LYS A 6 -32.72 14.77 -14.26
N LYS A 7 -31.82 13.86 -13.88
CA LYS A 7 -31.75 13.26 -12.53
C LYS A 7 -31.40 14.27 -11.44
N LEU A 8 -30.49 15.21 -11.74
CA LEU A 8 -30.15 16.32 -10.86
C LEU A 8 -31.39 17.21 -10.62
N LYS A 9 -32.07 17.63 -11.69
CA LYS A 9 -33.27 18.47 -11.60
C LYS A 9 -34.42 17.80 -10.82
N ALA A 10 -34.59 16.48 -10.98
CA ALA A 10 -35.64 15.72 -10.29
C ALA A 10 -35.35 15.47 -8.80
N ARG A 11 -34.09 15.55 -8.37
CA ARG A 11 -33.67 15.31 -6.97
C ARG A 11 -33.29 16.59 -6.22
N GLN A 12 -33.44 17.75 -6.87
CA GLN A 12 -33.20 19.04 -6.24
C GLN A 12 -34.32 19.39 -5.26
N ILE A 13 -33.94 19.85 -4.08
CA ILE A 13 -34.85 20.47 -3.13
C ILE A 13 -35.26 21.84 -3.68
N GLU A 14 -36.57 22.09 -3.80
CA GLU A 14 -37.13 23.30 -4.43
C GLU A 14 -36.61 24.59 -3.79
N GLU A 15 -36.55 24.63 -2.45
CA GLU A 15 -36.04 25.76 -1.68
C GLU A 15 -34.57 26.07 -1.95
N TRP A 16 -33.77 25.08 -2.36
CA TRP A 16 -32.31 25.20 -2.50
C TRP A 16 -31.85 25.25 -3.95
N GLN A 17 -32.76 25.33 -4.93
CA GLN A 17 -32.44 25.25 -6.36
C GLN A 17 -31.33 26.21 -6.80
N GLY A 18 -31.29 27.43 -6.23
CA GLY A 18 -30.27 28.43 -6.53
C GLY A 18 -28.83 28.06 -6.14
N TYR A 19 -28.67 27.19 -5.14
CA TYR A 19 -27.37 26.84 -4.55
C TYR A 19 -26.73 25.61 -5.18
N TYR A 20 -27.47 24.81 -5.95
CA TYR A 20 -26.90 23.68 -6.69
C TYR A 20 -25.98 24.14 -7.83
N ILE A 21 -25.01 23.29 -8.18
CA ILE A 21 -24.17 23.47 -9.36
C ILE A 21 -25.01 23.63 -10.63
N ASN A 22 -24.74 24.68 -11.41
CA ASN A 22 -25.43 24.89 -12.68
C ASN A 22 -24.83 24.00 -13.78
N TYR A 23 -25.05 22.68 -13.68
CA TYR A 23 -24.47 21.68 -14.56
C TYR A 23 -24.79 21.92 -16.05
N LYS A 24 -26.00 22.43 -16.35
CA LYS A 24 -26.45 22.75 -17.72
C LYS A 24 -25.63 23.89 -18.33
N LEU A 25 -25.44 24.98 -17.59
CA LEU A 25 -24.61 26.12 -18.00
C LEU A 25 -23.16 25.67 -18.22
N MET A 26 -22.59 24.94 -17.26
CA MET A 26 -21.22 24.45 -17.34
C MET A 26 -21.02 23.56 -18.57
N LYS A 27 -21.95 22.63 -18.83
CA LYS A 27 -21.91 21.76 -20.02
C LYS A 27 -21.96 22.56 -21.32
N LYS A 28 -22.79 23.62 -21.38
CA LYS A 28 -22.87 24.50 -22.57
C LYS A 28 -21.55 25.22 -22.80
N LYS A 29 -20.92 25.75 -21.75
CA LYS A 29 -19.62 26.42 -21.82
C LYS A 29 -18.50 25.50 -22.26
N VAL A 30 -18.45 24.27 -21.75
CA VAL A 30 -17.49 23.24 -22.21
C VAL A 30 -17.60 22.97 -23.71
N ARG A 31 -18.81 22.93 -24.28
CA ARG A 31 -19.01 22.79 -25.73
C ARG A 31 -18.54 24.02 -26.51
N GLN A 32 -18.86 25.22 -26.03
CA GLN A 32 -18.45 26.48 -26.65
C GLN A 32 -16.92 26.61 -26.71
N TYR A 33 -16.23 26.30 -25.61
CA TYR A 33 -14.77 26.33 -25.58
C TYR A 33 -14.13 25.31 -26.53
N ALA A 34 -14.74 24.14 -26.70
CA ALA A 34 -14.26 23.14 -27.67
C ALA A 34 -14.35 23.66 -29.11
N GLN A 35 -15.47 24.30 -29.46
CA GLN A 35 -15.66 24.93 -30.77
C GLN A 35 -14.69 26.10 -31.00
N GLN A 36 -14.49 26.95 -29.98
CA GLN A 36 -13.59 28.11 -30.08
C GLN A 36 -12.11 27.73 -30.24
N ILE A 37 -11.68 26.62 -29.64
CA ILE A 37 -10.32 26.08 -29.81
C ILE A 37 -10.15 25.44 -31.19
N GLN A 38 -11.16 24.74 -31.72
CA GLN A 38 -11.12 24.17 -33.08
C GLN A 38 -11.04 25.25 -34.18
N VAL A 39 -11.72 26.39 -33.99
CA VAL A 39 -11.71 27.53 -34.92
C VAL A 39 -10.44 28.40 -34.78
N GLY A 40 -9.52 28.07 -33.87
CA GLY A 40 -8.28 28.83 -33.66
C GLY A 40 -8.48 30.22 -33.03
N SER A 41 -9.67 30.49 -32.48
CA SER A 41 -10.09 31.83 -32.03
C SER A 41 -9.62 32.23 -30.62
N GLN A 42 -9.19 31.27 -29.79
CA GLN A 42 -8.73 31.52 -28.42
C GLN A 42 -7.52 30.66 -28.03
N ASP A 43 -6.60 31.26 -27.27
CA ASP A 43 -5.47 30.55 -26.65
C ASP A 43 -5.98 29.56 -25.58
N ARG A 44 -5.48 28.32 -25.62
CA ARG A 44 -5.88 27.21 -24.74
C ARG A 44 -5.69 27.54 -23.26
N ARG A 45 -4.69 28.36 -22.90
CA ARG A 45 -4.46 28.80 -21.51
C ARG A 45 -5.59 29.70 -20.99
N HIS A 46 -6.17 30.51 -21.86
CA HIS A 46 -7.28 31.40 -21.53
C HIS A 46 -8.53 30.60 -21.16
N VAL A 47 -8.84 29.57 -21.95
CA VAL A 47 -9.97 28.65 -21.71
C VAL A 47 -9.83 27.94 -20.35
N LEU A 48 -8.64 27.42 -20.03
CA LEU A 48 -8.39 26.76 -18.75
C LEU A 48 -8.59 27.72 -17.57
N LYS A 49 -8.10 28.96 -17.68
CA LYS A 49 -8.26 29.98 -16.65
C LYS A 49 -9.73 30.38 -16.46
N GLU A 50 -10.45 30.60 -17.55
CA GLU A 50 -11.85 31.01 -17.51
C GLU A 50 -12.77 29.90 -16.96
N PHE A 51 -12.54 28.65 -17.38
CA PHE A 51 -13.24 27.50 -16.84
C PHE A 51 -12.93 27.27 -15.36
N SER A 52 -11.66 27.39 -14.95
CA SER A 52 -11.25 27.30 -13.54
C SER A 52 -12.01 28.32 -12.68
N ARG A 53 -12.03 29.59 -13.09
CA ARG A 53 -12.74 30.66 -12.37
C ARG A 53 -14.23 30.39 -12.28
N MET A 54 -14.84 29.89 -13.36
CA MET A 54 -16.26 29.55 -13.35
C MET A 54 -16.56 28.40 -12.38
N LEU A 55 -15.68 27.41 -12.30
CA LEU A 55 -15.79 26.29 -11.37
C LEU A 55 -15.59 26.74 -9.92
N ASP A 56 -14.60 27.59 -9.66
CA ASP A 56 -14.35 28.22 -8.35
C ASP A 56 -15.61 28.97 -7.85
N ASN A 57 -16.23 29.79 -8.69
CA ASN A 57 -17.47 30.51 -8.35
C ASN A 57 -18.65 29.57 -8.04
N GLN A 58 -18.74 28.41 -8.70
CA GLN A 58 -19.78 27.42 -8.38
C GLN A 58 -19.50 26.73 -7.03
N ILE A 59 -18.23 26.39 -6.76
CA ILE A 59 -17.82 25.79 -5.50
C ILE A 59 -18.06 26.76 -4.34
N GLU A 60 -17.64 28.01 -4.48
CA GLU A 60 -17.85 29.07 -3.49
C GLU A 60 -19.31 29.17 -3.09
N LYS A 61 -20.21 29.25 -4.07
CA LYS A 61 -21.66 29.32 -3.84
C LYS A 61 -22.18 28.13 -3.04
N ILE A 62 -21.72 26.92 -3.36
CA ILE A 62 -22.12 25.68 -2.67
C ILE A 62 -21.60 25.69 -1.23
N VAL A 63 -20.36 26.13 -1.03
CA VAL A 63 -19.68 26.15 0.26
C VAL A 63 -20.28 27.17 1.20
N LEU A 64 -20.54 28.40 0.73
CA LEU A 64 -21.16 29.44 1.55
C LEU A 64 -22.53 29.01 2.06
N PHE A 65 -23.33 28.38 1.19
CA PHE A 65 -24.62 27.83 1.58
C PHE A 65 -24.49 26.66 2.57
N LEU A 66 -23.51 25.77 2.37
CA LEU A 66 -23.23 24.67 3.31
C LEU A 66 -22.89 25.20 4.71
N LEU A 67 -22.03 26.22 4.79
CA LEU A 67 -21.64 26.84 6.06
C LEU A 67 -22.82 27.50 6.77
N GLU A 68 -23.68 28.21 6.02
CA GLU A 68 -24.90 28.83 6.55
C GLU A 68 -25.84 27.77 7.15
N GLN A 69 -26.10 26.68 6.42
CA GLN A 69 -26.97 25.60 6.90
C GLN A 69 -26.38 24.85 8.10
N GLN A 70 -25.06 24.64 8.13
CA GLN A 70 -24.37 24.08 9.29
C GLN A 70 -24.53 24.97 10.53
N GLY A 71 -24.40 26.29 10.37
CA GLY A 71 -24.60 27.26 11.45
C GLY A 71 -26.04 27.23 12.00
N ILE A 72 -27.04 27.13 11.13
CA ILE A 72 -28.45 27.01 11.52
C ILE A 72 -28.70 25.71 12.31
N LEU A 73 -28.18 24.58 11.83
CA LEU A 73 -28.31 23.29 12.51
C LEU A 73 -27.60 23.31 13.87
N ALA A 74 -26.39 23.84 13.95
CA ALA A 74 -25.63 23.97 15.20
C ALA A 74 -26.36 24.85 16.22
N SER A 75 -26.91 26.00 15.81
CA SER A 75 -27.69 26.87 16.68
C SER A 75 -28.95 26.18 17.21
N ARG A 76 -29.66 25.43 16.35
CA ARG A 76 -30.83 24.64 16.78
C ARG A 76 -30.45 23.57 17.79
N ILE A 77 -29.37 22.83 17.57
CA ILE A 77 -28.89 21.80 18.50
C ILE A 77 -28.50 22.42 19.85
N SER A 78 -27.82 23.57 19.85
CA SER A 78 -27.47 24.28 21.08
C SER A 78 -28.71 24.63 21.90
N LYS A 79 -29.75 25.20 21.27
CA LYS A 79 -31.03 25.54 21.93
C LYS A 79 -31.76 24.29 22.46
N LEU A 80 -31.70 23.17 21.74
CA LEU A 80 -32.26 21.90 22.22
C LEU A 80 -31.45 21.32 23.39
N GLY A 81 -30.14 21.58 23.44
CA GLY A 81 -29.27 21.22 24.56
C GLY A 81 -29.62 21.97 25.85
N GLU A 82 -29.97 23.26 25.75
CA GLU A 82 -30.48 24.04 26.89
C GLU A 82 -31.81 23.48 27.40
N GLN A 83 -32.76 23.18 26.50
CA GLN A 83 -34.03 22.53 26.85
C GLN A 83 -33.82 21.14 27.47
N HIS A 84 -32.82 20.39 27.00
CA HIS A 84 -32.44 19.11 27.57
C HIS A 84 -31.97 19.25 29.02
N ALA A 85 -31.11 20.24 29.31
CA ALA A 85 -30.61 20.49 30.66
C ALA A 85 -31.71 20.87 31.66
N GLU A 86 -32.74 21.60 31.21
CA GLU A 86 -33.92 21.94 32.01
C GLU A 86 -34.79 20.70 32.31
N ILE A 87 -34.98 19.82 31.33
CA ILE A 87 -35.81 18.60 31.46
C ILE A 87 -35.14 17.56 32.36
N VAL A 88 -33.81 17.48 32.39
CA VAL A 88 -33.07 16.61 33.33
C VAL A 88 -33.34 17.00 34.79
N GLN A 89 -33.63 18.27 35.09
CA GLN A 89 -33.95 18.73 36.44
C GLN A 89 -35.40 18.42 36.86
N GLN A 90 -36.33 18.32 35.89
CA GLN A 90 -37.73 17.99 36.12
C GLN A 90 -38.23 17.03 35.03
N PRO A 91 -38.10 15.70 35.22
CA PRO A 91 -38.41 14.72 34.20
C PRO A 91 -39.93 14.65 33.97
N ASP A 92 -40.34 15.08 32.78
CA ASP A 92 -41.72 14.98 32.27
C ASP A 92 -41.68 14.21 30.94
N ILE A 93 -42.38 13.07 30.90
CA ILE A 93 -42.44 12.16 29.75
C ILE A 93 -42.95 12.88 28.49
N SER A 94 -43.89 13.82 28.64
CA SER A 94 -44.43 14.60 27.52
C SER A 94 -43.37 15.52 26.91
N LYS A 95 -42.60 16.20 27.76
CA LYS A 95 -41.51 17.10 27.33
C LYS A 95 -40.33 16.34 26.72
N ILE A 96 -39.99 15.18 27.26
CA ILE A 96 -38.97 14.27 26.71
C ILE A 96 -39.35 13.82 25.29
N THR A 97 -40.61 13.42 25.10
CA THR A 97 -41.12 12.99 23.79
C THR A 97 -41.11 14.13 22.77
N GLN A 98 -41.51 15.33 23.17
CA GLN A 98 -41.45 16.52 22.31
C GLN A 98 -40.01 16.90 21.95
N LEU A 99 -39.08 16.82 22.91
CA LEU A 99 -37.67 17.13 22.67
C LEU A 99 -37.03 16.13 21.71
N ARG A 100 -37.37 14.84 21.84
CA ARG A 100 -36.94 13.80 20.90
C ARG A 100 -37.40 14.08 19.47
N GLU A 101 -38.66 14.49 19.30
CA GLU A 101 -39.19 14.80 17.97
C GLU A 101 -38.51 16.05 17.37
N LYS A 102 -38.16 17.04 18.20
CA LYS A 102 -37.35 18.19 17.76
C LYS A 102 -35.94 17.77 17.31
N TYR A 103 -35.28 16.85 18.02
CA TYR A 103 -33.98 16.30 17.59
C TYR A 103 -34.10 15.50 16.29
N ARG A 104 -35.17 14.71 16.11
CA ARG A 104 -35.45 14.02 14.85
C ARG A 104 -35.69 14.98 13.69
N ALA A 105 -36.40 16.08 13.91
CA ALA A 105 -36.59 17.12 12.90
C ALA A 105 -35.25 17.73 12.45
N VAL A 106 -34.33 17.98 13.40
CA VAL A 106 -32.96 18.44 13.08
C VAL A 106 -32.19 17.39 12.28
N ALA A 107 -32.33 16.10 12.64
CA ALA A 107 -31.69 15.00 11.90
C ALA A 107 -32.25 14.86 10.48
N ALA A 108 -33.56 15.07 10.28
CA ALA A 108 -34.18 15.09 8.95
C ALA A 108 -33.67 16.26 8.08
N ASP A 109 -33.47 17.43 8.67
CA ASP A 109 -32.89 18.58 7.95
C ASP A 109 -31.39 18.36 7.64
N LEU A 110 -30.66 17.66 8.52
CA LEU A 110 -29.30 17.22 8.24
C LEU A 110 -29.24 16.24 7.05
N LEU A 111 -30.19 15.31 6.93
CA LEU A 111 -30.27 14.41 5.78
C LEU A 111 -30.45 15.17 4.45
N LYS A 112 -31.30 16.20 4.46
CA LYS A 112 -31.45 17.09 3.29
C LYS A 112 -30.11 17.73 2.92
N LEU A 113 -29.37 18.24 3.91
CA LEU A 113 -28.06 18.85 3.71
C LEU A 113 -27.02 17.85 3.17
N LEU A 114 -26.98 16.63 3.71
CA LEU A 114 -26.10 15.56 3.22
C LEU A 114 -26.37 15.23 1.74
N ASN A 115 -27.65 15.09 1.36
CA ASN A 115 -28.04 14.85 -0.03
C ASN A 115 -27.68 16.02 -0.95
N PHE A 116 -27.83 17.26 -0.47
CA PHE A 116 -27.39 18.45 -1.22
C PHE A 116 -25.88 18.41 -1.52
N VAL A 117 -25.06 18.08 -0.52
CA VAL A 117 -23.60 18.00 -0.70
C VAL A 117 -23.23 16.87 -1.65
N GLU A 118 -23.87 15.70 -1.51
CA GLU A 118 -23.65 14.54 -2.40
C GLU A 118 -23.95 14.90 -3.87
N LEU A 119 -25.11 15.48 -4.15
CA LEU A 119 -25.51 15.85 -5.51
C LEU A 119 -24.56 16.86 -6.15
N ASN A 120 -24.08 17.84 -5.37
CA ASN A 120 -23.13 18.84 -5.83
C ASN A 120 -21.74 18.25 -6.08
N ALA A 121 -21.24 17.39 -5.18
CA ALA A 121 -19.97 16.69 -5.37
C ALA A 121 -19.97 15.81 -6.63
N ILE A 122 -21.07 15.07 -6.88
CA ILE A 122 -21.24 14.28 -8.11
C ILE A 122 -21.29 15.20 -9.34
N GLY A 123 -21.98 16.34 -9.25
CA GLY A 123 -22.07 17.32 -10.34
C GLY A 123 -20.71 17.92 -10.72
N LEU A 124 -19.91 18.30 -9.72
CA LEU A 124 -18.53 18.78 -9.88
C LEU A 124 -17.65 17.71 -10.54
N ARG A 125 -17.72 16.46 -10.07
CA ARG A 125 -16.99 15.33 -10.66
C ARG A 125 -17.34 15.13 -12.14
N LYS A 126 -18.64 15.12 -12.46
CA LYS A 126 -19.11 14.89 -13.84
C LYS A 126 -18.77 16.01 -14.80
N ILE A 127 -18.63 17.25 -14.33
CA ILE A 127 -18.23 18.35 -15.21
C ILE A 127 -16.72 18.36 -15.44
N LEU A 128 -15.93 18.05 -14.42
CA LEU A 128 -14.48 17.87 -14.52
C LEU A 128 -14.12 16.74 -15.50
N LYS A 129 -14.72 15.55 -15.34
CA LYS A 129 -14.56 14.42 -16.29
C LYS A 129 -14.95 14.80 -17.72
N LYS A 130 -15.99 15.60 -17.89
CA LYS A 130 -16.46 16.05 -19.21
C LYS A 130 -15.51 17.05 -19.86
N PHE A 131 -14.84 17.88 -19.06
CA PHE A 131 -13.79 18.79 -19.53
C PHE A 131 -12.58 17.98 -20.01
N ASP A 132 -12.06 17.08 -19.18
CA ASP A 132 -10.89 16.25 -19.54
C ASP A 132 -11.14 15.41 -20.80
N LYS A 133 -12.30 14.74 -20.92
CA LYS A 133 -12.64 13.93 -22.10
C LYS A 133 -12.63 14.74 -23.42
N ARG A 134 -12.93 16.04 -23.37
CA ARG A 134 -12.98 16.89 -24.57
C ARG A 134 -11.66 17.57 -24.92
N PHE A 135 -10.78 17.76 -23.94
CA PHE A 135 -9.53 18.49 -24.15
C PHE A 135 -8.28 17.61 -24.02
N GLY A 136 -8.40 16.34 -23.61
CA GLY A 136 -7.31 15.36 -23.55
C GLY A 136 -6.25 15.63 -22.47
N TYR A 137 -6.51 16.57 -21.57
CA TYR A 137 -5.56 17.00 -20.53
C TYR A 137 -5.92 16.45 -19.14
N ARG A 138 -4.91 16.33 -18.27
CA ARG A 138 -5.04 16.17 -16.81
C ARG A 138 -5.49 17.47 -16.11
N PHE A 139 -6.48 18.18 -16.66
CA PHE A 139 -6.93 19.44 -16.08
C PHE A 139 -7.53 19.20 -14.70
N THR A 140 -8.32 18.13 -14.52
CA THR A 140 -8.83 17.74 -13.21
C THR A 140 -7.70 17.57 -12.19
N ASP A 141 -6.62 16.86 -12.52
CA ASP A 141 -5.50 16.65 -11.58
C ASP A 141 -4.83 17.96 -11.20
N HIS A 142 -4.56 18.83 -12.17
CA HIS A 142 -3.94 20.13 -11.91
C HIS A 142 -4.86 21.04 -11.10
N TYR A 143 -6.14 21.13 -11.46
CA TYR A 143 -7.12 21.94 -10.75
C TYR A 143 -7.29 21.44 -9.31
N VAL A 144 -7.46 20.14 -9.12
CA VAL A 144 -7.73 19.55 -7.81
C VAL A 144 -6.49 19.62 -6.91
N SER A 145 -5.30 19.29 -7.41
CA SER A 145 -4.05 19.35 -6.62
C SER A 145 -3.74 20.78 -6.13
N THR A 146 -3.88 21.77 -7.01
CA THR A 146 -3.61 23.18 -6.65
C THR A 146 -4.63 23.75 -5.68
N ARG A 147 -5.91 23.35 -5.76
CA ARG A 147 -6.95 23.84 -4.86
C ARG A 147 -6.99 23.05 -3.57
N ALA A 148 -6.71 21.75 -3.54
CA ALA A 148 -6.80 20.94 -2.32
C ALA A 148 -5.68 21.20 -1.31
N ASN A 149 -4.51 21.62 -1.79
CA ASN A 149 -3.32 21.89 -0.96
C ASN A 149 -3.26 23.34 -0.45
N HIS A 150 -4.24 24.18 -0.79
CA HIS A 150 -4.27 25.57 -0.36
C HIS A 150 -4.97 25.71 1.01
N PRO A 151 -4.41 26.47 1.97
CA PRO A 151 -4.99 26.61 3.32
C PRO A 151 -6.40 27.21 3.34
N TYR A 152 -6.77 27.96 2.30
CA TYR A 152 -8.12 28.54 2.11
C TYR A 152 -8.96 27.79 1.07
N SER A 153 -8.71 26.49 0.89
CA SER A 153 -9.43 25.68 -0.11
C SER A 153 -10.92 25.56 0.20
N GLN A 154 -11.75 26.24 -0.59
CA GLN A 154 -13.20 26.05 -0.56
C GLN A 154 -13.59 24.64 -1.05
N LEU A 155 -12.82 24.08 -1.99
CA LEU A 155 -13.02 22.71 -2.47
C LEU A 155 -12.93 21.70 -1.32
N GLN A 156 -11.95 21.86 -0.41
CA GLN A 156 -11.78 20.95 0.72
C GLN A 156 -13.00 20.93 1.67
N GLN A 157 -13.73 22.03 1.79
CA GLN A 157 -14.93 22.10 2.63
C GLN A 157 -16.10 21.26 2.08
N VAL A 158 -16.19 21.11 0.75
CA VAL A 158 -17.19 20.24 0.10
C VAL A 158 -16.83 18.75 0.23
N PHE A 159 -15.56 18.41 0.46
CA PHE A 159 -15.08 17.02 0.43
C PHE A 159 -14.62 16.44 1.78
N LYS A 160 -14.22 17.26 2.77
CA LYS A 160 -13.75 16.77 4.09
C LYS A 160 -14.77 16.82 5.23
N HIS A 161 -15.96 17.42 5.02
CA HIS A 161 -17.13 17.37 5.93
C HIS A 161 -16.88 17.58 7.43
N VAL A 162 -15.83 18.31 7.83
CA VAL A 162 -15.34 18.36 9.23
C VAL A 162 -16.40 18.83 10.23
N GLY A 163 -17.34 19.70 9.82
CA GLY A 163 -18.45 20.15 10.67
C GLY A 163 -19.63 19.19 10.77
N ILE A 164 -19.86 18.33 9.78
CA ILE A 164 -21.00 17.41 9.72
C ILE A 164 -20.85 16.29 10.75
N GLY A 165 -19.64 15.76 10.92
CA GLY A 165 -19.38 14.69 11.90
C GLY A 165 -19.69 15.10 13.34
N ALA A 166 -19.37 16.34 13.72
CA ALA A 166 -19.67 16.88 15.05
C ALA A 166 -21.18 17.05 15.29
N VAL A 167 -21.92 17.48 14.26
CA VAL A 167 -23.40 17.60 14.29
C VAL A 167 -24.04 16.22 14.42
N VAL A 168 -23.59 15.23 13.63
CA VAL A 168 -24.07 13.84 13.70
C VAL A 168 -23.81 13.22 15.08
N GLY A 169 -22.60 13.41 15.61
CA GLY A 169 -22.22 12.92 16.94
C GLY A 169 -23.07 13.54 18.05
N SER A 170 -23.31 14.85 17.98
CA SER A 170 -24.14 15.57 18.95
C SER A 170 -25.60 15.09 18.94
N ILE A 171 -26.21 14.94 17.76
CA ILE A 171 -27.57 14.43 17.61
C ILE A 171 -27.67 12.98 18.10
N SER A 172 -26.72 12.13 17.71
CA SER A 172 -26.71 10.71 18.06
C SER A 172 -26.58 10.50 19.57
N ARG A 173 -25.71 11.27 20.23
CA ARG A 173 -25.53 11.23 21.68
C ARG A 173 -26.81 11.69 22.40
N ASN A 174 -27.33 12.87 22.05
CA ASN A 174 -28.49 13.42 22.75
C ASN A 174 -29.77 12.58 22.54
N LEU A 175 -29.93 11.92 21.38
CA LEU A 175 -31.05 10.99 21.16
C LEU A 175 -30.89 9.68 21.95
N ALA A 176 -29.66 9.18 22.12
CA ALA A 176 -29.38 8.01 22.94
C ALA A 176 -29.63 8.29 24.44
N ASP A 177 -29.18 9.43 24.94
CA ASP A 177 -29.40 9.86 26.33
C ASP A 177 -30.90 10.02 26.66
N LEU A 178 -31.70 10.50 25.70
CA LEU A 178 -33.16 10.60 25.82
C LEU A 178 -33.87 9.24 25.75
N GLN A 179 -33.20 8.18 25.31
CA GLN A 179 -33.75 6.83 25.16
C GLN A 179 -33.52 5.97 26.40
N GLU A 180 -32.40 6.12 27.11
CA GLU A 180 -32.15 5.43 28.39
C GLU A 180 -33.12 5.86 29.50
N ASN A 181 -33.67 7.08 29.40
CA ASN A 181 -34.64 7.62 30.37
C ASN A 181 -36.10 7.15 30.15
N GLN A 182 -36.36 6.20 29.23
CA GLN A 182 -37.70 5.63 29.00
C GLN A 182 -38.03 4.37 29.84
N GLY A 183 -37.25 4.05 30.87
CA GLY A 183 -37.56 2.96 31.80
C GLY A 183 -38.62 3.34 32.84
N SER A 184 -39.83 2.82 32.71
CA SER A 184 -40.91 2.86 33.70
C SER A 184 -40.50 2.25 35.06
N TYR A 185 -40.77 2.96 36.15
CA TYR A 185 -40.56 2.55 37.56
C TYR A 185 -41.58 1.49 38.08
N LEU A 186 -42.09 0.55 37.27
CA LEU A 186 -43.29 -0.20 37.68
C LEU A 186 -43.38 -1.72 37.42
N SER A 187 -42.36 -2.42 36.92
CA SER A 187 -42.41 -3.90 36.91
C SER A 187 -41.04 -4.55 36.83
N ILE A 188 -40.79 -5.52 37.70
CA ILE A 188 -39.55 -6.31 37.81
C ILE A 188 -39.50 -7.49 36.82
N TYR A 189 -40.54 -7.68 36.00
CA TYR A 189 -40.67 -8.80 35.05
C TYR A 189 -40.70 -8.39 33.57
N ASP A 190 -40.55 -7.10 33.25
CA ASP A 190 -40.43 -6.66 31.86
C ASP A 190 -39.00 -6.92 31.37
N GLN A 191 -38.83 -7.87 30.45
CA GLN A 191 -37.57 -8.05 29.73
C GLN A 191 -37.32 -6.82 28.83
N PRO A 192 -36.17 -6.13 28.92
CA PRO A 192 -35.82 -5.12 27.93
C PRO A 192 -35.44 -5.85 26.64
N SER A 193 -36.41 -6.00 25.74
CA SER A 193 -36.20 -6.53 24.41
C SER A 193 -35.94 -5.38 23.43
N VAL A 194 -34.76 -5.43 22.80
CA VAL A 194 -34.34 -4.67 21.61
C VAL A 194 -33.93 -3.22 21.85
N SER A 195 -32.63 -2.94 21.69
CA SER A 195 -32.12 -1.58 21.46
C SER A 195 -32.62 -1.09 20.09
N PHE A 196 -33.80 -0.46 20.05
CA PHE A 196 -34.26 0.22 18.84
C PHE A 196 -33.35 1.42 18.56
N GLN A 197 -32.31 1.25 17.73
CA GLN A 197 -31.61 2.41 17.17
C GLN A 197 -32.62 3.22 16.37
N ASP A 198 -32.73 4.53 16.64
CA ASP A 198 -33.72 5.38 15.98
C ASP A 198 -33.49 5.34 14.45
N PRO A 199 -34.50 5.01 13.62
CA PRO A 199 -34.33 4.79 12.17
C PRO A 199 -33.79 6.04 11.45
N VAL A 200 -34.02 7.23 12.01
CA VAL A 200 -33.45 8.48 11.48
C VAL A 200 -31.93 8.51 11.66
N ILE A 201 -31.40 8.01 12.78
CA ILE A 201 -29.94 7.93 13.01
C ILE A 201 -29.28 6.95 12.05
N GLU A 202 -29.92 5.81 11.80
CA GLU A 202 -29.42 4.82 10.82
C GLU A 202 -29.38 5.42 9.42
N SER A 203 -30.42 6.14 9.01
CA SER A 203 -30.44 6.82 7.72
C SER A 203 -29.38 7.93 7.61
N VAL A 204 -29.08 8.63 8.71
CA VAL A 204 -28.00 9.64 8.78
C VAL A 204 -26.64 8.99 8.65
N LYS A 205 -26.38 7.89 9.39
CA LYS A 205 -25.13 7.12 9.27
C LYS A 205 -24.93 6.60 7.84
N ALA A 206 -25.95 5.97 7.27
CA ALA A 206 -25.91 5.49 5.89
C ALA A 206 -25.68 6.63 4.88
N ALA A 207 -26.25 7.81 5.10
CA ALA A 207 -25.99 8.98 4.26
C ALA A 207 -24.56 9.53 4.41
N VAL A 208 -24.01 9.54 5.62
CA VAL A 208 -22.63 9.92 5.88
C VAL A 208 -21.64 8.93 5.27
N ASP A 209 -21.91 7.63 5.33
CA ASP A 209 -21.07 6.60 4.73
C ASP A 209 -21.08 6.70 3.20
N ARG A 210 -22.27 6.87 2.59
CA ARG A 210 -22.42 7.15 1.14
C ARG A 210 -21.68 8.43 0.74
N LEU A 211 -21.79 9.49 1.56
CA LEU A 211 -21.11 10.74 1.30
C LEU A 211 -19.59 10.55 1.38
N THR A 212 -19.08 9.86 2.40
CA THR A 212 -17.66 9.58 2.59
C THR A 212 -17.09 8.79 1.41
N HIS A 213 -17.81 7.78 0.90
CA HIS A 213 -17.42 7.05 -0.30
C HIS A 213 -17.46 7.92 -1.57
N SER A 214 -18.48 8.76 -1.74
CA SER A 214 -18.63 9.64 -2.91
C SER A 214 -17.75 10.90 -2.87
N THR A 215 -17.18 11.24 -1.71
CA THR A 215 -16.34 12.43 -1.52
C THR A 215 -14.92 12.11 -1.10
N SER A 216 -14.56 10.83 -0.91
CA SER A 216 -13.20 10.39 -0.62
C SER A 216 -12.22 11.01 -1.61
N PHE A 217 -11.53 12.02 -1.13
CA PHE A 217 -10.61 12.86 -1.89
C PHE A 217 -9.45 12.03 -2.48
N LEU A 218 -9.01 11.01 -1.73
CA LEU A 218 -8.01 10.03 -2.17
C LEU A 218 -8.56 9.07 -3.23
N GLN A 219 -9.84 8.71 -3.17
CA GLN A 219 -10.47 7.90 -4.22
C GLN A 219 -10.70 8.73 -5.49
N PHE A 220 -10.97 10.03 -5.37
CA PHE A 220 -11.11 10.93 -6.51
C PHE A 220 -9.77 11.20 -7.22
N LEU A 221 -8.69 11.47 -6.47
CA LEU A 221 -7.32 11.55 -7.02
C LEU A 221 -6.82 10.19 -7.52
N GLY A 222 -7.13 9.11 -6.78
CA GLY A 222 -6.77 7.74 -7.13
C GLY A 222 -7.47 7.24 -8.39
N GLN A 223 -8.76 7.55 -8.59
CA GLN A 223 -9.52 7.17 -9.80
C GLN A 223 -9.11 7.95 -11.05
N HIS A 224 -8.61 9.19 -10.92
CA HIS A 224 -8.04 9.93 -12.04
C HIS A 224 -6.59 9.50 -12.35
N ALA A 225 -5.81 9.10 -11.35
CA ALA A 225 -4.46 8.56 -11.53
C ALA A 225 -4.44 7.07 -11.98
N LEU A 226 -5.50 6.30 -11.68
CA LEU A 226 -5.64 4.87 -11.97
C LEU A 226 -6.86 4.59 -12.86
N ILE A 227 -6.87 5.15 -14.07
CA ILE A 227 -7.76 4.80 -15.19
C ILE A 227 -9.28 5.00 -14.96
N MET A 228 -9.86 5.63 -15.97
CA MET A 228 -11.28 5.91 -16.19
C MET A 228 -12.16 4.66 -16.13
N GLN A 229 -12.64 4.27 -14.95
CA GLN A 229 -13.74 3.31 -14.85
C GLN A 229 -15.06 4.02 -15.15
N GLU A 230 -15.78 3.49 -16.14
CA GLU A 230 -17.14 3.86 -16.50
C GLU A 230 -18.15 3.29 -15.49
N ASP A 231 -19.19 4.09 -15.27
CA ASP A 231 -20.38 3.86 -14.46
C ASP A 231 -20.26 3.66 -12.94
N LEU A 232 -21.24 4.23 -12.23
CA LEU A 232 -21.42 4.04 -10.79
C LEU A 232 -21.84 2.58 -10.56
N PRO A 233 -21.27 1.86 -9.58
CA PRO A 233 -21.80 0.56 -9.23
C PRO A 233 -23.22 0.71 -8.70
N SER A 234 -24.14 -0.11 -9.23
CA SER A 234 -25.42 -0.33 -8.59
C SER A 234 -25.20 -1.19 -7.34
N PRO A 235 -26.06 -1.12 -6.31
CA PRO A 235 -25.92 -1.93 -5.09
C PRO A 235 -25.96 -3.46 -5.32
N ALA A 236 -26.18 -3.94 -6.55
CA ALA A 236 -26.04 -5.35 -6.90
C ALA A 236 -24.58 -5.78 -7.20
N GLU A 237 -23.65 -4.85 -7.45
CA GLU A 237 -22.26 -5.16 -7.82
C GLU A 237 -21.30 -5.26 -6.61
N ASP A 238 -21.68 -4.74 -5.43
CA ASP A 238 -20.92 -4.96 -4.18
C ASP A 238 -20.86 -6.46 -3.79
N HIS A 239 -21.70 -7.31 -4.40
CA HIS A 239 -21.69 -8.75 -4.19
C HIS A 239 -20.72 -9.51 -5.12
N VAL A 240 -20.27 -8.93 -6.24
CA VAL A 240 -19.45 -9.64 -7.24
C VAL A 240 -17.94 -9.46 -7.00
N ASP A 241 -17.51 -8.29 -6.50
CA ASP A 241 -16.08 -8.02 -6.19
C ASP A 241 -15.52 -8.83 -5.00
N ASN A 242 -16.40 -9.48 -4.21
CA ASN A 242 -15.99 -10.34 -3.09
C ASN A 242 -15.70 -11.80 -3.49
N GLU A 243 -16.01 -12.23 -4.72
CA GLU A 243 -15.88 -13.64 -5.11
C GLU A 243 -14.44 -14.10 -5.38
N GLY A 244 -13.50 -13.18 -5.64
CA GLY A 244 -12.08 -13.50 -5.91
C GLY A 244 -11.14 -13.43 -4.69
N TYR A 245 -11.58 -12.88 -3.57
CA TYR A 245 -10.74 -12.63 -2.39
C TYR A 245 -10.90 -13.74 -1.33
N HIS A 246 -9.84 -14.52 -1.13
CA HIS A 246 -9.78 -15.52 -0.06
C HIS A 246 -8.83 -15.07 1.05
N SER A 247 -9.40 -14.68 2.20
CA SER A 247 -8.65 -14.27 3.40
C SER A 247 -7.64 -15.34 3.86
N MET A 248 -7.96 -16.62 3.72
CA MET A 248 -7.05 -17.72 4.08
C MET A 248 -5.78 -17.72 3.22
N SER A 249 -5.91 -17.51 1.92
CA SER A 249 -4.76 -17.40 1.01
C SER A 249 -3.88 -16.19 1.35
N LEU A 250 -4.46 -15.07 1.83
CA LEU A 250 -3.68 -13.95 2.35
C LEU A 250 -2.91 -14.33 3.62
N TYR A 251 -3.55 -14.99 4.60
CA TYR A 251 -2.88 -15.45 5.80
C TYR A 251 -1.74 -16.44 5.51
N LEU A 252 -1.89 -17.31 4.51
CA LEU A 252 -0.83 -18.22 4.07
C LEU A 252 0.36 -17.49 3.45
N ASN A 253 0.13 -16.42 2.67
CA ASN A 253 1.20 -15.57 2.14
C ASN A 253 1.94 -14.79 3.24
N LEU A 254 1.19 -14.28 4.23
CA LEU A 254 1.77 -13.64 5.41
C LEU A 254 2.57 -14.64 6.25
N GLY A 255 2.03 -15.84 6.46
CA GLY A 255 2.68 -16.95 7.15
C GLY A 255 3.95 -17.42 6.45
N ASN A 256 3.94 -17.53 5.11
CA ASN A 256 5.14 -17.82 4.32
C ASN A 256 6.23 -16.78 4.59
N THR A 257 5.87 -15.50 4.55
CA THR A 257 6.80 -14.40 4.77
C THR A 257 7.38 -14.44 6.18
N PHE A 258 6.53 -14.63 7.20
CA PHE A 258 6.95 -14.79 8.58
C PHE A 258 7.94 -15.95 8.72
N LEU A 259 7.57 -17.15 8.26
CA LEU A 259 8.38 -18.35 8.39
C LEU A 259 9.72 -18.24 7.63
N TYR A 260 9.72 -17.56 6.47
CA TYR A 260 10.94 -17.27 5.72
C TYR A 260 11.88 -16.32 6.48
N MET A 261 11.35 -15.32 7.16
CA MET A 261 12.17 -14.43 7.98
C MET A 261 12.70 -15.14 9.22
N VAL A 262 11.90 -15.99 9.88
CA VAL A 262 12.41 -16.89 10.94
C VAL A 262 13.56 -17.73 10.41
N ASN A 263 13.39 -18.36 9.24
CA ASN A 263 14.42 -19.20 8.60
C ASN A 263 15.74 -18.45 8.35
N THR A 264 15.63 -17.18 7.97
CA THR A 264 16.77 -16.33 7.65
C THR A 264 17.54 -15.98 8.92
N TYR A 265 16.85 -15.60 10.00
CA TYR A 265 17.50 -15.03 11.19
C TYR A 265 17.72 -16.02 12.35
N ILE A 266 17.10 -17.20 12.35
CA ILE A 266 17.29 -18.25 13.38
C ILE A 266 18.75 -18.74 13.48
N ILE A 267 19.52 -18.53 12.43
CA ILE A 267 20.91 -18.96 12.35
C ILE A 267 21.89 -17.94 12.92
N VAL A 268 21.49 -16.67 13.00
CA VAL A 268 22.43 -15.54 13.18
C VAL A 268 23.19 -15.65 14.50
N PRO A 269 22.56 -16.04 15.63
CA PRO A 269 23.27 -16.22 16.89
C PRO A 269 24.33 -17.34 16.87
N THR A 270 24.25 -18.31 15.95
CA THR A 270 25.12 -19.49 15.90
C THR A 270 26.00 -19.56 14.64
N ALA A 271 25.86 -18.62 13.70
CA ALA A 271 26.51 -18.68 12.40
C ALA A 271 28.05 -18.65 12.49
N ASP A 272 28.60 -17.85 13.40
CA ASP A 272 30.02 -17.73 13.71
C ASP A 272 30.57 -19.03 14.32
N ASN A 273 29.90 -19.57 15.34
CA ASN A 273 30.27 -20.80 16.03
C ASN A 273 30.17 -22.01 15.10
N TYR A 274 29.18 -22.03 14.19
CA TYR A 274 29.05 -23.09 13.22
C TYR A 274 30.19 -23.05 12.19
N ALA A 275 30.56 -21.86 11.69
CA ALA A 275 31.72 -21.71 10.81
C ALA A 275 33.01 -22.20 11.49
N LEU A 276 33.24 -21.82 12.76
CA LEU A 276 34.38 -22.28 13.56
C LEU A 276 34.39 -23.81 13.73
N SER A 277 33.24 -24.41 14.01
CA SER A 277 33.13 -25.87 14.20
C SER A 277 33.43 -26.67 12.93
N LEU A 278 33.27 -26.07 11.75
CA LEU A 278 33.61 -26.65 10.44
C LEU A 278 35.03 -26.29 9.98
N GLY A 279 35.83 -25.64 10.83
CA GLY A 279 37.23 -25.28 10.54
C GLY A 279 37.43 -23.99 9.74
N ALA A 280 36.42 -23.11 9.66
CA ALA A 280 36.50 -21.80 9.00
C ALA A 280 36.58 -20.64 10.02
N ALA A 281 37.05 -19.46 9.58
CA ALA A 281 37.10 -18.28 10.45
C ALA A 281 35.68 -17.79 10.83
N ALA A 282 35.53 -17.18 12.01
CA ALA A 282 34.24 -16.67 12.49
C ALA A 282 33.59 -15.67 11.51
N THR A 283 34.41 -14.86 10.82
CA THR A 283 33.99 -13.86 9.82
C THR A 283 33.40 -14.46 8.53
N VAL A 284 33.55 -15.78 8.33
CA VAL A 284 32.87 -16.53 7.26
C VAL A 284 31.35 -16.62 7.54
N CYS A 285 30.90 -16.27 8.75
CA CYS A 285 29.47 -16.10 9.05
C CYS A 285 28.76 -15.16 8.06
N GLY A 286 29.43 -14.10 7.58
CA GLY A 286 28.90 -13.20 6.55
C GLY A 286 28.62 -13.94 5.24
N VAL A 287 29.52 -14.82 4.79
CA VAL A 287 29.28 -15.68 3.61
C VAL A 287 28.14 -16.67 3.86
N VAL A 288 28.06 -17.24 5.06
CA VAL A 288 27.01 -18.19 5.42
C VAL A 288 25.62 -17.53 5.41
N ILE A 289 25.50 -16.32 5.94
CA ILE A 289 24.25 -15.55 5.94
C ILE A 289 23.95 -15.04 4.52
N GLY A 290 24.95 -14.43 3.87
CA GLY A 290 24.82 -13.81 2.55
C GLY A 290 24.59 -14.78 1.39
N ALA A 291 25.00 -16.05 1.48
CA ALA A 291 24.73 -17.05 0.45
C ALA A 291 23.23 -17.20 0.16
N MET A 292 22.38 -17.04 1.17
CA MET A 292 20.93 -17.05 1.02
C MET A 292 20.44 -15.82 0.24
N ALA A 293 20.95 -14.62 0.57
CA ALA A 293 20.59 -13.39 -0.12
C ALA A 293 21.04 -13.40 -1.59
N VAL A 294 22.24 -13.91 -1.88
CA VAL A 294 22.75 -14.04 -3.26
C VAL A 294 21.83 -14.91 -4.11
N ALA A 295 21.47 -16.09 -3.60
CA ALA A 295 20.57 -16.99 -4.31
C ALA A 295 19.16 -16.40 -4.48
N GLN A 296 18.70 -15.58 -3.52
CA GLN A 296 17.41 -14.90 -3.58
C GLN A 296 17.33 -13.86 -4.70
N VAL A 297 18.40 -13.11 -4.98
CA VAL A 297 18.44 -12.11 -6.10
C VAL A 297 18.10 -12.78 -7.43
N PHE A 298 18.59 -13.99 -7.66
CA PHE A 298 18.29 -14.71 -8.89
C PHE A 298 16.91 -15.34 -8.87
N SER A 299 16.53 -15.99 -7.76
CA SER A 299 15.26 -16.71 -7.68
C SER A 299 14.05 -15.77 -7.76
N SER A 300 14.11 -14.60 -7.14
CA SER A 300 13.02 -13.61 -7.14
C SER A 300 12.49 -13.26 -8.54
N VAL A 301 13.37 -13.17 -9.54
CA VAL A 301 13.02 -12.86 -10.93
C VAL A 301 12.23 -14.01 -11.55
N TYR A 302 12.68 -15.26 -11.35
CA TYR A 302 11.98 -16.45 -11.81
C TYR A 302 10.63 -16.62 -11.11
N PHE A 303 10.60 -16.42 -9.80
CA PHE A 303 9.37 -16.48 -9.01
C PHE A 303 8.38 -15.38 -9.41
N SER A 304 8.86 -14.17 -9.70
CA SER A 304 8.03 -13.09 -10.23
C SER A 304 7.46 -13.46 -11.61
N ALA A 305 8.28 -14.05 -12.49
CA ALA A 305 7.84 -14.52 -13.80
C ALA A 305 6.80 -15.64 -13.69
N TRP A 306 7.02 -16.61 -12.81
CA TRP A 306 6.13 -17.75 -12.59
C TRP A 306 4.81 -17.34 -11.94
N SER A 307 4.85 -16.36 -11.02
CA SER A 307 3.64 -15.78 -10.42
C SER A 307 2.73 -15.08 -11.42
N ASN A 308 3.20 -14.74 -12.63
CA ASN A 308 2.30 -14.30 -13.71
C ASN A 308 1.29 -15.39 -14.10
N LYS A 309 1.59 -16.68 -13.89
CA LYS A 309 0.72 -17.80 -14.29
C LYS A 309 -0.04 -18.44 -13.12
N SER A 310 0.60 -18.62 -11.96
CA SER A 310 -0.03 -19.21 -10.77
C SER A 310 0.71 -18.75 -9.51
N TYR A 311 -0.01 -18.54 -8.42
CA TYR A 311 0.55 -18.26 -7.10
C TYR A 311 0.82 -19.54 -6.31
N PHE A 312 -0.02 -20.57 -6.46
CA PHE A 312 0.11 -21.82 -5.71
C PHE A 312 1.40 -22.59 -6.05
N ARG A 313 1.70 -22.77 -7.35
CA ARG A 313 2.85 -23.61 -7.78
C ARG A 313 4.20 -23.06 -7.30
N PRO A 314 4.50 -21.75 -7.40
CA PRO A 314 5.73 -21.20 -6.82
C PRO A 314 5.82 -21.41 -5.30
N LEU A 315 4.72 -21.25 -4.56
CA LEU A 315 4.71 -21.42 -3.09
C LEU A 315 5.01 -22.86 -2.67
N VAL A 316 4.48 -23.84 -3.39
CA VAL A 316 4.78 -25.26 -3.18
C VAL A 316 6.26 -25.54 -3.46
N PHE A 317 6.79 -25.09 -4.60
CA PHE A 317 8.19 -25.27 -4.96
C PHE A 317 9.13 -24.62 -3.93
N SER A 318 8.82 -23.38 -3.51
CA SER A 318 9.52 -22.68 -2.43
C SER A 318 9.60 -23.52 -1.16
N SER A 319 8.48 -24.08 -0.70
CA SER A 319 8.41 -24.86 0.53
C SER A 319 9.25 -26.14 0.46
N ILE A 320 9.24 -26.84 -0.68
CA ILE A 320 10.04 -28.04 -0.90
C ILE A 320 11.54 -27.72 -0.89
N VAL A 321 11.94 -26.66 -1.60
CA VAL A 321 13.35 -26.25 -1.67
C VAL A 321 13.85 -25.77 -0.31
N LEU A 322 13.03 -25.06 0.47
CA LEU A 322 13.35 -24.62 1.84
C LEU A 322 13.48 -25.79 2.81
N LEU A 323 12.64 -26.82 2.68
CA LEU A 323 12.77 -28.06 3.45
C LEU A 323 14.12 -28.74 3.15
N LEU A 324 14.46 -28.90 1.87
CA LEU A 324 15.73 -29.50 1.45
C LEU A 324 16.94 -28.68 1.89
N GLY A 325 16.90 -27.36 1.71
CA GLY A 325 18.00 -26.47 2.11
C GLY A 325 18.29 -26.51 3.61
N ASN A 326 17.24 -26.54 4.43
CA ASN A 326 17.38 -26.64 5.88
C ASN A 326 17.88 -28.01 6.34
N ALA A 327 17.45 -29.10 5.68
CA ALA A 327 17.99 -30.43 5.95
C ALA A 327 19.48 -30.50 5.61
N LEU A 328 19.90 -29.96 4.46
CA LEU A 328 21.32 -29.88 4.07
C LEU A 328 22.14 -29.03 5.05
N TYR A 329 21.59 -27.90 5.49
CA TYR A 329 22.23 -27.05 6.51
C TYR A 329 22.50 -27.81 7.81
N ALA A 330 21.53 -28.61 8.28
CA ALA A 330 21.69 -29.39 9.51
C ALA A 330 22.69 -30.56 9.32
N LEU A 331 22.65 -31.24 8.17
CA LEU A 331 23.55 -32.37 7.87
C LEU A 331 25.02 -31.95 7.64
N ALA A 332 25.28 -30.69 7.33
CA ALA A 332 26.63 -30.21 7.07
C ALA A 332 27.59 -30.39 8.26
N TYR A 333 27.07 -30.37 9.49
CA TYR A 333 27.84 -30.66 10.71
C TYR A 333 28.33 -32.11 10.74
N ASP A 334 27.44 -33.08 10.50
CA ASP A 334 27.79 -34.51 10.52
C ASP A 334 28.67 -34.92 9.34
N LEU A 335 28.55 -34.22 8.21
CA LEU A 335 29.39 -34.40 7.02
C LEU A 335 30.69 -33.57 7.06
N ASN A 336 30.88 -32.77 8.11
CA ASN A 336 32.03 -31.89 8.32
C ASN A 336 32.44 -31.09 7.08
N SER A 337 31.47 -30.45 6.41
CA SER A 337 31.71 -29.77 5.13
C SER A 337 31.00 -28.42 5.04
N ILE A 338 31.80 -27.35 4.99
CA ILE A 338 31.30 -25.99 4.76
C ILE A 338 30.63 -25.83 3.39
N ALA A 339 31.04 -26.61 2.38
CA ALA A 339 30.41 -26.59 1.06
C ALA A 339 28.95 -27.03 1.13
N ILE A 340 28.65 -28.09 1.90
CA ILE A 340 27.27 -28.58 2.08
C ILE A 340 26.43 -27.56 2.85
N LEU A 341 27.03 -26.91 3.85
CA LEU A 341 26.38 -25.81 4.57
C LEU A 341 26.00 -24.67 3.60
N LEU A 342 26.92 -24.23 2.75
CA LEU A 342 26.67 -23.18 1.76
C LEU A 342 25.65 -23.62 0.68
N ILE A 343 25.69 -24.88 0.22
CA ILE A 343 24.68 -25.41 -0.70
C ILE A 343 23.30 -25.37 -0.03
N GLY A 344 23.18 -25.78 1.24
CA GLY A 344 21.94 -25.67 2.01
C GLY A 344 21.43 -24.23 2.06
N ARG A 345 22.32 -23.24 2.27
CA ARG A 345 21.99 -21.81 2.24
C ARG A 345 21.50 -21.33 0.89
N VAL A 346 22.19 -21.72 -0.18
CA VAL A 346 21.79 -21.38 -1.55
C VAL A 346 20.40 -21.93 -1.83
N PHE A 347 20.09 -23.17 -1.44
CA PHE A 347 18.74 -23.72 -1.56
C PHE A 347 17.72 -22.89 -0.76
N CYS A 348 18.01 -22.54 0.50
CA CYS A 348 17.14 -21.66 1.27
C CYS A 348 16.87 -20.30 0.57
N GLY A 349 17.85 -19.74 -0.13
CA GLY A 349 17.68 -18.52 -0.93
C GLY A 349 16.88 -18.74 -2.21
N LEU A 350 17.11 -19.86 -2.90
CA LEU A 350 16.34 -20.26 -4.09
C LEU A 350 14.85 -20.47 -3.77
N GLY A 351 14.53 -20.89 -2.55
CA GLY A 351 13.15 -21.03 -2.09
C GLY A 351 12.46 -19.71 -1.71
N SER A 352 13.00 -18.53 -2.00
CA SER A 352 12.38 -17.26 -1.61
C SER A 352 11.12 -16.90 -2.42
N ALA A 353 9.95 -17.08 -1.83
CA ALA A 353 8.68 -16.68 -2.44
C ALA A 353 8.26 -15.22 -2.14
N ARG A 354 9.14 -14.39 -1.56
CA ARG A 354 8.75 -13.03 -1.11
C ARG A 354 8.24 -12.12 -2.23
N ALA A 355 8.82 -12.23 -3.43
CA ALA A 355 8.33 -11.50 -4.60
C ALA A 355 6.89 -11.91 -4.96
N VAL A 356 6.57 -13.20 -4.82
CA VAL A 356 5.23 -13.76 -5.04
C VAL A 356 4.26 -13.25 -3.98
N ASN A 357 4.65 -13.29 -2.70
CA ASN A 357 3.80 -12.83 -1.59
C ASN A 357 3.43 -11.35 -1.74
N ARG A 358 4.39 -10.50 -2.10
CA ARG A 358 4.15 -9.07 -2.34
C ARG A 358 3.25 -8.84 -3.53
N ARG A 359 3.46 -9.59 -4.62
CA ARG A 359 2.60 -9.50 -5.79
C ARG A 359 1.18 -9.96 -5.50
N TYR A 360 1.01 -11.05 -4.75
CA TYR A 360 -0.30 -11.54 -4.33
C TYR A 360 -1.10 -10.44 -3.60
N ILE A 361 -0.44 -9.69 -2.70
CA ILE A 361 -1.06 -8.56 -2.00
C ILE A 361 -1.44 -7.44 -2.98
N SER A 362 -0.59 -7.14 -3.96
CA SER A 362 -0.90 -6.11 -4.97
C SER A 362 -2.06 -6.51 -5.88
N ASP A 363 -2.09 -7.76 -6.32
CA ASP A 363 -2.97 -8.22 -7.40
C ASP A 363 -4.33 -8.71 -6.88
N CYS A 364 -4.36 -9.37 -5.71
CA CYS A 364 -5.54 -10.10 -5.24
C CYS A 364 -6.27 -9.43 -4.06
N VAL A 365 -5.62 -8.48 -3.37
CA VAL A 365 -6.21 -7.81 -2.21
C VAL A 365 -6.98 -6.56 -2.65
N PRO A 366 -8.26 -6.41 -2.27
CA PRO A 366 -9.07 -5.23 -2.56
C PRO A 366 -8.38 -3.94 -2.10
N LEU A 367 -8.52 -2.87 -2.89
CA LEU A 367 -7.87 -1.58 -2.64
C LEU A 367 -8.14 -1.03 -1.22
N LYS A 368 -9.34 -1.26 -0.67
CA LYS A 368 -9.75 -0.82 0.67
C LYS A 368 -8.87 -1.39 1.79
N ILE A 369 -8.39 -2.64 1.64
CA ILE A 369 -7.61 -3.35 2.67
C ILE A 369 -6.15 -3.61 2.26
N ARG A 370 -5.75 -3.23 1.05
CA ARG A 370 -4.39 -3.46 0.51
C ARG A 370 -3.30 -2.80 1.34
N MET A 371 -3.55 -1.59 1.85
CA MET A 371 -2.62 -0.90 2.74
C MET A 371 -2.41 -1.69 4.05
N GLN A 372 -3.50 -2.18 4.64
CA GLN A 372 -3.45 -3.01 5.85
C GLN A 372 -2.75 -4.35 5.60
N ALA A 373 -3.01 -5.01 4.47
CA ALA A 373 -2.32 -6.24 4.09
C ALA A 373 -0.81 -6.02 3.85
N SER A 374 -0.42 -4.89 3.26
CA SER A 374 0.98 -4.51 3.08
C SER A 374 1.67 -4.22 4.41
N ALA A 375 0.99 -3.52 5.33
CA ALA A 375 1.47 -3.34 6.70
C ALA A 375 1.59 -4.68 7.44
N GLY A 376 0.63 -5.59 7.25
CA GLY A 376 0.67 -6.95 7.78
C GLY A 376 1.88 -7.75 7.27
N PHE A 377 2.26 -7.60 6.00
CA PHE A 377 3.48 -8.21 5.44
C PHE A 377 4.76 -7.70 6.11
N VAL A 378 4.85 -6.39 6.38
CA VAL A 378 5.99 -5.79 7.08
C VAL A 378 6.05 -6.29 8.51
N SER A 379 4.92 -6.24 9.24
CA SER A 379 4.83 -6.75 10.61
C SER A 379 5.15 -8.23 10.72
N ALA A 380 4.64 -9.07 9.81
CA ALA A 380 4.97 -10.49 9.74
C ALA A 380 6.46 -10.71 9.47
N SER A 381 7.08 -9.88 8.62
CA SER A 381 8.51 -9.94 8.37
C SER A 381 9.31 -9.63 9.63
N ALA A 382 9.01 -8.51 10.30
CA ALA A 382 9.70 -8.07 11.51
C ALA A 382 9.54 -9.06 12.68
N LEU A 383 8.32 -9.58 12.88
CA LEU A 383 8.05 -10.65 13.84
C LEU A 383 8.90 -11.89 13.56
N GLY A 384 9.07 -12.26 12.29
CA GLY A 384 9.93 -13.38 11.91
C GLY A 384 11.41 -13.11 12.22
N MET A 385 11.89 -11.89 11.98
CA MET A 385 13.25 -11.47 12.35
C MET A 385 13.49 -11.53 13.86
N ALA A 386 12.48 -11.22 14.67
CA ALA A 386 12.56 -11.33 16.14
C ALA A 386 12.48 -12.79 16.63
N CYS A 387 11.55 -13.56 16.07
CA CYS A 387 11.26 -14.93 16.48
C CYS A 387 12.40 -15.89 16.12
N GLY A 388 13.12 -15.65 15.02
CA GLY A 388 14.30 -16.45 14.64
C GLY A 388 15.33 -16.57 15.77
N PRO A 389 16.01 -15.48 16.16
CA PRO A 389 16.99 -15.51 17.25
C PRO A 389 16.39 -16.01 18.58
N ALA A 390 15.13 -15.69 18.89
CA ALA A 390 14.46 -16.19 20.08
C ALA A 390 14.38 -17.73 20.11
N LEU A 391 13.97 -18.34 18.99
CA LEU A 391 13.97 -19.80 18.84
C LEU A 391 15.39 -20.37 18.92
N ALA A 392 16.37 -19.74 18.28
CA ALA A 392 17.77 -20.17 18.34
C ALA A 392 18.31 -20.23 19.77
N GLY A 393 17.95 -19.26 20.61
CA GLY A 393 18.32 -19.22 22.03
C GLY A 393 17.71 -20.35 22.86
N LEU A 394 16.53 -20.87 22.47
CA LEU A 394 15.88 -22.01 23.11
C LEU A 394 16.45 -23.35 22.62
N LEU A 395 16.95 -23.40 21.39
CA LEU A 395 17.46 -24.60 20.73
C LEU A 395 18.93 -24.89 21.07
N GLN A 396 19.29 -24.94 22.36
CA GLN A 396 20.67 -25.14 22.82
C GLN A 396 20.96 -26.54 23.38
N THR A 397 20.08 -27.51 23.13
CA THR A 397 20.28 -28.89 23.59
C THR A 397 21.37 -29.59 22.79
N ASN A 398 22.04 -30.56 23.40
CA ASN A 398 23.07 -31.37 22.73
C ASN A 398 22.79 -32.85 22.95
N PHE A 399 22.40 -33.56 21.91
CA PHE A 399 22.20 -35.01 21.92
C PHE A 399 22.45 -35.59 20.52
N LYS A 400 22.63 -36.91 20.44
CA LYS A 400 22.88 -37.61 19.19
C LYS A 400 21.88 -38.74 19.01
N ILE A 401 21.21 -38.79 17.87
CA ILE A 401 20.31 -39.88 17.49
C ILE A 401 20.94 -40.59 16.29
N TYR A 402 21.34 -41.86 16.48
CA TYR A 402 22.11 -42.63 15.51
C TYR A 402 23.38 -41.89 15.03
N LYS A 403 23.42 -41.49 13.76
CA LYS A 403 24.53 -40.75 13.14
C LYS A 403 24.27 -39.25 13.00
N ILE A 404 23.10 -38.76 13.43
CA ILE A 404 22.71 -37.36 13.28
C ILE A 404 22.90 -36.63 14.62
N THR A 405 23.66 -35.54 14.58
CA THR A 405 23.94 -34.71 15.76
C THR A 405 22.91 -33.59 15.87
N PHE A 406 22.31 -33.44 17.06
CA PHE A 406 21.39 -32.37 17.40
C PHE A 406 22.05 -31.47 18.43
N ASN A 407 22.57 -30.34 17.98
CA ASN A 407 23.21 -29.33 18.82
C ASN A 407 22.68 -27.93 18.48
N ALA A 408 23.20 -26.88 19.15
CA ALA A 408 22.82 -25.50 18.90
C ALA A 408 22.98 -25.03 17.44
N ASN A 409 23.88 -25.64 16.67
CA ASN A 409 24.15 -25.30 15.28
C ASN A 409 23.20 -26.03 14.30
N THR A 410 22.84 -27.28 14.59
CA THR A 410 22.04 -28.13 13.69
C THR A 410 20.54 -28.08 13.97
N LEU A 411 20.13 -27.87 15.23
CA LEU A 411 18.72 -27.79 15.63
C LEU A 411 17.92 -26.73 14.88
N PRO A 412 18.42 -25.50 14.66
CA PRO A 412 17.74 -24.52 13.81
C PRO A 412 17.35 -25.07 12.44
N GLY A 413 18.24 -25.82 11.78
CA GLY A 413 17.95 -26.44 10.48
C GLY A 413 16.86 -27.50 10.56
N TRP A 414 16.92 -28.41 11.54
CA TRP A 414 15.92 -29.45 11.70
C TRP A 414 14.53 -28.89 12.03
N VAL A 415 14.45 -27.93 12.96
CA VAL A 415 13.19 -27.28 13.34
C VAL A 415 12.57 -26.56 12.15
N MET A 416 13.37 -25.83 11.38
CA MET A 416 12.87 -25.13 10.19
C MET A 416 12.46 -26.10 9.07
N ALA A 417 13.18 -27.21 8.87
CA ALA A 417 12.78 -28.24 7.90
C ALA A 417 11.39 -28.82 8.23
N ILE A 418 11.12 -29.11 9.51
CA ILE A 418 9.81 -29.58 9.97
C ILE A 418 8.75 -28.48 9.80
N ALA A 419 9.06 -27.24 10.14
CA ALA A 419 8.12 -26.13 10.00
C ALA A 419 7.72 -25.90 8.53
N TRP A 420 8.67 -25.98 7.58
CA TRP A 420 8.38 -25.91 6.15
C TRP A 420 7.59 -27.11 5.62
N PHE A 421 7.81 -28.29 6.18
CA PHE A 421 6.99 -29.47 5.88
C PHE A 421 5.53 -29.28 6.32
N ILE A 422 5.31 -28.81 7.55
CA ILE A 422 3.98 -28.50 8.07
C ILE A 422 3.32 -27.42 7.22
N TYR A 423 4.06 -26.35 6.89
CA TYR A 423 3.57 -25.28 6.03
C TYR A 423 3.15 -25.82 4.65
N LEU A 424 3.94 -26.70 4.04
CA LEU A 424 3.61 -27.34 2.76
C LEU A 424 2.30 -28.13 2.82
N ILE A 425 2.08 -28.90 3.89
CA ILE A 425 0.83 -29.64 4.10
C ILE A 425 -0.35 -28.66 4.22
N VAL A 426 -0.23 -27.64 5.07
CA VAL A 426 -1.29 -26.65 5.27
C VAL A 426 -1.59 -25.92 3.97
N LEU A 427 -0.56 -25.48 3.23
CA LEU A 427 -0.68 -24.82 1.94
C LEU A 427 -1.46 -25.69 0.95
N TRP A 428 -1.15 -26.98 0.86
CA TRP A 428 -1.79 -27.91 -0.06
C TRP A 428 -3.31 -28.03 0.15
N PHE A 429 -3.76 -28.02 1.41
CA PHE A 429 -5.19 -28.19 1.72
C PHE A 429 -5.97 -26.88 1.79
N THR A 430 -5.33 -25.75 2.11
CA THR A 430 -6.03 -24.51 2.45
C THR A 430 -5.86 -23.39 1.43
N PHE A 431 -4.84 -23.45 0.56
CA PHE A 431 -4.63 -22.41 -0.44
C PHE A 431 -5.62 -22.54 -1.59
N LYS A 432 -6.37 -21.47 -1.85
CA LYS A 432 -7.25 -21.38 -3.02
C LYS A 432 -6.71 -20.36 -3.99
N GLU A 433 -6.46 -20.80 -5.23
CA GLU A 433 -5.98 -19.94 -6.32
C GLU A 433 -7.10 -18.94 -6.70
N PRO A 434 -6.79 -17.63 -6.77
CA PRO A 434 -7.77 -16.62 -7.15
C PRO A 434 -8.19 -16.80 -8.62
N SER A 435 -9.49 -16.63 -8.91
CA SER A 435 -10.01 -16.64 -10.28
C SER A 435 -9.45 -15.45 -11.04
N ARG A 436 -8.61 -15.73 -12.04
CA ARG A 436 -8.15 -14.71 -12.99
C ARG A 436 -9.11 -14.76 -14.16
N GLU A 437 -9.74 -13.63 -14.47
CA GLU A 437 -10.43 -13.47 -15.75
C GLU A 437 -9.39 -13.68 -16.84
N THR A 438 -9.40 -14.86 -17.45
CA THR A 438 -8.51 -15.16 -18.55
C THR A 438 -8.92 -14.27 -19.73
N GLU A 439 -7.99 -13.45 -20.20
CA GLU A 439 -8.08 -12.74 -21.50
C GLU A 439 -8.32 -13.71 -22.69
N GLU A 440 -8.38 -15.03 -22.47
CA GLU A 440 -8.73 -16.06 -23.45
C GLU A 440 -10.14 -15.94 -24.05
N LYS A 441 -11.07 -15.19 -23.43
CA LYS A 441 -12.41 -15.01 -24.01
C LYS A 441 -12.45 -14.09 -25.24
N TYR A 442 -11.48 -13.19 -25.43
CA TYR A 442 -11.46 -12.32 -26.62
C TYR A 442 -10.64 -12.90 -27.79
N VAL A 443 -9.68 -13.79 -27.53
CA VAL A 443 -8.87 -14.42 -28.60
C VAL A 443 -9.63 -15.57 -29.30
N SER A 444 -10.63 -16.15 -28.63
CA SER A 444 -11.37 -17.31 -29.15
C SER A 444 -12.41 -16.94 -30.23
N GLU A 445 -12.90 -15.70 -30.28
CA GLU A 445 -13.87 -15.25 -31.30
C GLU A 445 -13.19 -14.75 -32.59
N GLU A 446 -11.99 -14.17 -32.52
CA GLU A 446 -11.22 -13.75 -33.71
C GLU A 446 -10.55 -14.93 -34.44
N ALA A 447 -10.21 -16.01 -33.72
CA ALA A 447 -9.59 -17.19 -34.32
C ALA A 447 -10.56 -18.07 -35.14
N SER A 448 -11.89 -17.86 -35.00
CA SER A 448 -12.91 -18.64 -35.72
C SER A 448 -13.41 -18.01 -37.02
N THR A 449 -13.05 -16.75 -37.29
CA THR A 449 -13.39 -16.03 -38.54
C THR A 449 -12.21 -15.88 -39.51
N GLY A 450 -10.97 -16.10 -39.07
CA GLY A 450 -9.76 -16.06 -39.90
C GLY A 450 -9.40 -17.36 -40.64
N ALA A 451 -10.16 -18.44 -40.46
CA ALA A 451 -9.81 -19.76 -40.99
C ALA A 451 -10.35 -20.05 -42.41
N VAL A 452 -11.00 -19.10 -43.09
CA VAL A 452 -11.59 -19.32 -44.43
C VAL A 452 -10.88 -18.54 -45.55
N GLU A 453 -9.97 -17.61 -45.25
CA GLU A 453 -9.28 -16.80 -46.29
C GLU A 453 -7.79 -17.12 -46.49
N SER A 454 -7.22 -18.08 -45.75
CA SER A 454 -5.78 -18.38 -45.84
C SER A 454 -5.39 -19.45 -46.87
N GLU A 455 -6.33 -20.03 -47.63
CA GLU A 455 -6.03 -21.06 -48.65
C GLU A 455 -5.96 -20.54 -50.10
N ALA A 456 -6.10 -19.22 -50.33
CA ALA A 456 -6.15 -18.67 -51.70
C ALA A 456 -5.03 -17.68 -52.08
N LEU A 457 -4.02 -17.44 -51.22
CA LEU A 457 -2.98 -16.43 -51.50
C LEU A 457 -1.53 -16.94 -51.42
N GLU A 458 -1.28 -18.19 -51.79
CA GLU A 458 0.04 -18.64 -52.26
C GLU A 458 0.08 -18.70 -53.79
N SER A 459 0.10 -17.54 -54.46
CA SER A 459 0.77 -17.39 -55.76
C SER A 459 0.91 -15.91 -56.13
N GLY A 460 2.12 -15.48 -56.47
CA GLY A 460 2.34 -14.19 -57.13
C GLY A 460 3.40 -13.31 -56.50
N LEU A 461 4.67 -13.63 -56.76
CA LEU A 461 5.79 -12.69 -56.71
C LEU A 461 5.56 -11.51 -57.69
N VAL A 462 6.22 -10.38 -57.39
CA VAL A 462 6.57 -9.22 -58.26
C VAL A 462 5.63 -7.98 -58.17
N GLN A 463 6.18 -6.87 -57.63
CA GLN A 463 5.75 -5.46 -57.82
C GLN A 463 5.61 -5.10 -59.32
N PRO A 464 4.87 -4.06 -59.80
CA PRO A 464 4.88 -2.69 -59.24
C PRO A 464 3.65 -1.76 -59.53
N LEU A 465 3.68 -0.56 -58.92
CA LEU A 465 3.35 0.78 -59.47
C LEU A 465 1.94 1.17 -60.02
N LEU A 466 1.50 2.34 -59.52
CA LEU A 466 0.77 3.46 -60.17
C LEU A 466 -0.77 3.53 -60.17
N LEU A 467 -1.26 4.57 -59.46
CA LEU A 467 -2.11 5.69 -59.94
C LEU A 467 -3.35 5.38 -60.80
N THR A 468 -4.50 5.96 -60.41
CA THR A 468 -5.33 6.99 -61.11
C THR A 468 -6.71 7.02 -60.43
N SER A 469 -7.05 8.04 -59.63
CA SER A 469 -7.93 9.17 -59.98
C SER A 469 -9.16 8.81 -60.81
N GLU A 470 -10.36 8.98 -60.28
CA GLU A 470 -11.43 9.68 -61.01
C GLU A 470 -12.56 10.14 -60.09
N LYS A 471 -12.99 11.38 -60.36
CA LYS A 471 -14.06 12.15 -59.71
C LYS A 471 -15.43 11.62 -60.13
N GLN A 472 -16.43 11.83 -59.28
CA GLN A 472 -17.67 12.48 -59.73
C GLN A 472 -18.40 13.23 -58.60
N GLN A 473 -18.90 14.41 -58.98
CA GLN A 473 -19.62 15.41 -58.18
C GLN A 473 -21.14 15.19 -58.23
N ARG A 474 -21.84 15.90 -57.30
CA ARG A 474 -23.29 16.26 -57.19
C ARG A 474 -24.06 15.42 -56.16
N ASP A 475 -24.95 15.95 -55.33
CA ASP A 475 -25.55 17.29 -55.16
C ASP A 475 -26.05 17.45 -53.70
N GLU A 476 -26.41 18.69 -53.34
CA GLU A 476 -26.90 19.18 -52.04
C GLU A 476 -28.25 18.59 -51.57
N GLY A 477 -28.45 18.50 -50.25
CA GLY A 477 -29.78 18.41 -49.63
C GLY A 477 -29.88 17.58 -48.35
N ASP A 478 -30.17 18.28 -47.24
CA ASP A 478 -30.89 17.85 -46.03
C ASP A 478 -30.24 16.94 -44.96
N GLU A 479 -30.02 17.61 -43.82
CA GLU A 479 -30.21 17.18 -42.42
C GLU A 479 -30.44 15.68 -42.14
N GLU A 480 -29.48 15.02 -41.48
CA GLU A 480 -29.66 14.37 -40.18
C GLU A 480 -28.31 13.83 -39.67
N ASP A 481 -27.96 14.20 -38.43
CA ASP A 481 -26.74 13.83 -37.73
C ASP A 481 -26.72 12.32 -37.39
N GLU A 482 -25.92 11.52 -38.11
CA GLU A 482 -25.40 10.25 -37.60
C GLU A 482 -23.87 10.38 -37.41
N GLU A 483 -23.45 10.64 -36.17
CA GLU A 483 -22.04 10.59 -35.72
C GLU A 483 -21.52 9.15 -35.88
N TYR A 484 -20.79 8.90 -36.97
CA TYR A 484 -19.92 7.75 -37.14
C TYR A 484 -18.75 7.87 -36.16
N ASP A 485 -18.66 6.93 -35.22
CA ASP A 485 -17.61 6.84 -34.20
C ASP A 485 -16.29 6.42 -34.87
N GLY A 486 -15.58 7.40 -35.43
CA GLY A 486 -14.21 7.24 -35.89
C GLY A 486 -13.30 7.01 -34.69
N SER A 487 -12.97 5.75 -34.44
CA SER A 487 -11.94 5.33 -33.49
C SER A 487 -10.59 5.90 -33.90
N ASP A 488 -10.23 7.05 -33.34
CA ASP A 488 -8.83 7.48 -33.28
C ASP A 488 -8.09 6.46 -32.40
N GLU A 489 -7.31 5.59 -33.06
CA GLU A 489 -6.31 4.72 -32.45
C GLU A 489 -5.34 5.55 -31.59
N ALA A 490 -5.67 5.68 -30.31
CA ALA A 490 -4.76 6.19 -29.31
C ALA A 490 -3.66 5.14 -29.07
N SER A 491 -2.62 5.17 -29.89
CA SER A 491 -1.29 4.54 -29.71
C SER A 491 -1.26 3.35 -28.72
N GLU A 492 -1.24 2.13 -29.25
CA GLU A 492 -1.09 0.84 -28.54
C GLU A 492 0.13 0.73 -27.60
N ASP A 493 1.01 1.72 -27.56
CA ASP A 493 2.23 1.73 -26.75
C ASP A 493 2.01 2.07 -25.26
N SER A 494 0.84 2.55 -24.85
CA SER A 494 0.59 2.91 -23.44
C SER A 494 0.35 1.71 -22.50
N HIS A 495 -0.01 0.54 -23.06
CA HIS A 495 -0.35 -0.68 -22.32
C HIS A 495 0.76 -1.73 -22.24
N LYS A 496 1.89 -1.54 -22.93
CA LYS A 496 2.98 -2.55 -22.98
C LYS A 496 3.73 -2.67 -21.64
N VAL A 497 3.91 -3.91 -21.18
CA VAL A 497 4.65 -4.34 -19.97
C VAL A 497 6.16 -4.11 -20.18
N ALA A 498 6.90 -3.77 -19.12
CA ALA A 498 8.35 -3.57 -19.19
C ALA A 498 9.08 -4.89 -19.55
N PRO A 499 9.84 -4.96 -20.66
CA PRO A 499 10.50 -6.20 -21.10
C PRO A 499 11.78 -6.55 -20.31
N SER A 500 12.38 -5.59 -19.60
CA SER A 500 13.64 -5.79 -18.86
C SER A 500 13.78 -4.89 -17.62
N ILE A 501 14.64 -5.28 -16.67
CA ILE A 501 14.99 -4.46 -15.49
C ILE A 501 15.48 -3.06 -15.91
N GLY A 502 16.32 -2.97 -16.94
CA GLY A 502 16.84 -1.69 -17.42
C GLY A 502 15.75 -0.78 -17.99
N SER A 503 14.78 -1.35 -18.72
CA SER A 503 13.61 -0.60 -19.19
C SER A 503 12.70 -0.16 -18.03
N ALA A 504 12.48 -1.04 -17.06
CA ALA A 504 11.70 -0.75 -15.85
C ALA A 504 12.35 0.38 -15.03
N TYR A 505 13.68 0.35 -14.86
CA TYR A 505 14.42 1.38 -14.13
C TYR A 505 14.42 2.74 -14.86
N ARG A 506 14.42 2.74 -16.20
CA ARG A 506 14.28 3.98 -17.00
C ARG A 506 12.89 4.59 -16.89
N LEU A 507 11.86 3.77 -16.69
CA LEU A 507 10.47 4.20 -16.46
C LEU A 507 10.25 4.78 -15.05
N LEU A 508 11.18 4.56 -14.11
CA LEU A 508 11.09 5.10 -12.75
C LEU A 508 11.33 6.61 -12.74
N THR A 509 10.44 7.33 -12.07
CA THR A 509 10.65 8.75 -11.76
C THR A 509 11.87 8.91 -10.83
N PRO A 510 12.53 10.08 -10.84
CA PRO A 510 13.63 10.36 -9.92
C PRO A 510 13.27 10.09 -8.46
N SER A 511 12.05 10.43 -8.04
CA SER A 511 11.55 10.19 -6.67
C SER A 511 11.51 8.69 -6.31
N VAL A 512 11.11 7.81 -7.24
CA VAL A 512 11.12 6.35 -6.98
C VAL A 512 12.54 5.80 -6.92
N LYS A 513 13.47 6.33 -7.73
CA LYS A 513 14.89 5.94 -7.65
C LYS A 513 15.50 6.30 -6.29
N VAL A 514 15.17 7.47 -5.76
CA VAL A 514 15.58 7.85 -4.41
C VAL A 514 14.95 6.92 -3.38
N GLN A 515 13.64 6.64 -3.44
CA GLN A 515 13.00 5.67 -2.54
C GLN A 515 13.65 4.27 -2.56
N LEU A 516 14.06 3.78 -3.73
CA LEU A 516 14.81 2.52 -3.83
C LEU A 516 16.21 2.62 -3.21
N LEU A 517 16.88 3.77 -3.32
CA LEU A 517 18.16 4.04 -2.63
C LEU A 517 17.98 4.06 -1.11
N ILE A 518 16.94 4.72 -0.60
CA ILE A 518 16.59 4.73 0.83
C ILE A 518 16.34 3.31 1.32
N TYR A 519 15.60 2.52 0.53
CA TYR A 519 15.32 1.12 0.84
C TYR A 519 16.59 0.26 0.86
N PHE A 520 17.51 0.52 -0.07
CA PHE A 520 18.82 -0.12 -0.08
C PHE A 520 19.62 0.27 1.18
N MET A 521 19.69 1.56 1.51
CA MET A 521 20.40 2.09 2.67
C MET A 521 19.90 1.46 3.99
N LEU A 522 18.58 1.46 4.20
CA LEU A 522 18.02 0.94 5.45
C LEU A 522 18.27 -0.57 5.59
N LYS A 523 18.16 -1.34 4.49
CA LYS A 523 18.39 -2.79 4.52
C LYS A 523 19.87 -3.12 4.70
N TYR A 524 20.75 -2.33 4.10
CA TYR A 524 22.19 -2.45 4.31
C TYR A 524 22.56 -2.22 5.79
N ALA A 525 22.09 -1.12 6.38
CA ALA A 525 22.38 -0.77 7.77
C ALA A 525 21.81 -1.80 8.77
N MET A 526 20.58 -2.28 8.55
CA MET A 526 20.00 -3.35 9.35
C MET A 526 20.80 -4.65 9.24
N GLU A 527 21.20 -5.05 8.04
CA GLU A 527 21.90 -6.31 7.85
C GLU A 527 23.30 -6.29 8.48
N ILE A 528 24.04 -5.18 8.36
CA ILE A 528 25.31 -5.00 9.09
C ILE A 528 25.08 -5.19 10.60
N LEU A 529 24.08 -4.50 11.16
CA LEU A 529 23.79 -4.58 12.58
C LEU A 529 23.42 -6.00 13.04
N LEU A 530 22.60 -6.73 12.27
CA LEU A 530 22.11 -8.04 12.64
C LEU A 530 23.17 -9.12 12.41
N SER A 531 23.78 -9.18 11.23
CA SER A 531 24.74 -10.23 10.83
C SER A 531 26.07 -10.15 11.59
N GLU A 532 26.54 -8.95 11.91
CA GLU A 532 27.80 -8.75 12.65
C GLU A 532 27.63 -8.90 14.17
N SER A 533 26.38 -8.88 14.67
CA SER A 533 26.09 -8.83 16.11
C SER A 533 26.71 -9.97 16.91
N SER A 534 26.72 -11.20 16.37
CA SER A 534 27.33 -12.35 17.04
C SER A 534 28.83 -12.17 17.18
N VAL A 535 29.52 -11.80 16.09
CA VAL A 535 30.98 -11.60 16.08
C VAL A 535 31.40 -10.46 17.02
N ILE A 536 30.74 -9.30 16.94
CA ILE A 536 31.10 -8.12 17.74
C ILE A 536 30.86 -8.32 19.23
N THR A 537 29.71 -8.89 19.59
CA THR A 537 29.38 -9.07 21.01
C THR A 537 30.18 -10.19 21.66
N THR A 538 30.54 -11.23 20.91
CA THR A 538 31.49 -12.24 21.38
C THR A 538 32.90 -11.66 21.53
N TYR A 539 33.38 -10.87 20.58
CA TYR A 539 34.73 -10.27 20.65
C TYR A 539 34.89 -9.20 21.74
N TYR A 540 33.99 -8.21 21.81
CA TYR A 540 34.13 -7.08 22.73
C TYR A 540 33.56 -7.35 24.14
N PHE A 541 32.55 -8.22 24.26
CA PHE A 541 31.81 -8.41 25.52
C PHE A 541 31.81 -9.85 26.03
N ASN A 542 32.42 -10.81 25.31
CA ASN A 542 32.37 -12.24 25.62
C ASN A 542 30.93 -12.77 25.80
N TRP A 543 29.99 -12.27 24.99
CA TRP A 543 28.61 -12.74 25.03
C TRP A 543 28.48 -14.18 24.56
N SER A 544 27.66 -14.94 25.27
CA SER A 544 27.24 -16.28 24.85
C SER A 544 26.20 -16.20 23.73
N THR A 545 26.07 -17.27 22.93
CA THR A 545 25.01 -17.41 21.92
C THR A 545 23.62 -17.10 22.48
N SER A 546 23.33 -17.49 23.73
CA SER A 546 22.03 -17.22 24.37
C SER A 546 21.84 -15.73 24.64
N SER A 547 22.88 -15.02 25.06
CA SER A 547 22.86 -13.57 25.28
C SER A 547 22.63 -12.81 23.96
N VAL A 548 23.31 -13.22 22.88
CA VAL A 548 23.10 -12.66 21.54
C VAL A 548 21.68 -12.91 21.05
N ALA A 549 21.18 -14.13 21.21
CA ALA A 549 19.81 -14.51 20.85
C ALA A 549 18.75 -13.66 21.57
N ILE A 550 18.91 -13.46 22.90
CA ILE A 550 18.00 -12.62 23.70
C ILE A 550 18.08 -11.17 23.24
N PHE A 551 19.28 -10.63 23.02
CA PHE A 551 19.46 -9.26 22.54
C PHE A 551 18.73 -9.03 21.20
N LEU A 552 18.94 -9.90 20.22
CA LEU A 552 18.30 -9.79 18.91
C LEU A 552 16.78 -10.00 18.97
N ALA A 553 16.30 -10.92 19.82
CA ALA A 553 14.87 -11.12 20.04
C ALA A 553 14.21 -9.88 20.65
N CYS A 554 14.83 -9.28 21.68
CA CYS A 554 14.36 -8.03 22.28
C CYS A 554 14.38 -6.89 21.26
N LEU A 555 15.45 -6.76 20.48
CA LEU A 555 15.56 -5.76 19.42
C LEU A 555 14.43 -5.92 18.40
N GLY A 556 14.18 -7.13 17.88
CA GLY A 556 13.10 -7.38 16.93
C GLY A 556 11.68 -7.20 17.50
N LEU A 557 11.45 -7.48 18.79
CA LEU A 557 10.14 -7.26 19.42
C LEU A 557 9.76 -5.79 19.52
N THR A 558 10.74 -4.88 19.49
CA THR A 558 10.48 -3.43 19.54
C THR A 558 9.74 -2.90 18.32
N VAL A 559 9.73 -3.64 17.21
CA VAL A 559 9.04 -3.24 15.98
C VAL A 559 7.53 -3.11 16.17
N LEU A 560 6.91 -3.98 16.98
CA LEU A 560 5.46 -3.96 17.21
C LEU A 560 4.99 -2.66 17.87
N PRO A 561 5.49 -2.26 19.06
CA PRO A 561 5.07 -1.01 19.69
C PRO A 561 5.45 0.21 18.84
N VAL A 562 6.61 0.19 18.17
CA VAL A 562 7.06 1.28 17.30
C VAL A 562 6.09 1.48 16.14
N ASN A 563 5.71 0.42 15.43
CA ASN A 563 4.78 0.51 14.31
C ASN A 563 3.39 1.02 14.74
N ILE A 564 2.93 0.62 15.94
CA ILE A 564 1.68 1.15 16.50
C ILE A 564 1.81 2.65 16.76
N VAL A 565 2.88 3.10 17.43
CA VAL A 565 3.09 4.52 17.75
C VAL A 565 3.21 5.37 16.49
N VAL A 566 3.99 4.91 15.50
CA VAL A 566 4.16 5.63 14.24
C VAL A 566 2.84 5.70 13.47
N GLY A 567 2.13 4.58 13.35
CA GLY A 567 0.89 4.50 12.58
C GLY A 567 -0.28 5.27 13.22
N SER A 568 -0.39 5.28 14.55
CA SER A 568 -1.54 5.88 15.25
C SER A 568 -1.31 7.34 15.68
N TYR A 569 -0.09 7.71 16.07
CA TYR A 569 0.20 9.06 16.58
C TYR A 569 0.98 9.90 15.57
N ILE A 570 2.11 9.40 15.08
CA ILE A 570 3.06 10.21 14.30
C ILE A 570 2.53 10.49 12.88
N SER A 571 1.97 9.48 12.21
CA SER A 571 1.41 9.60 10.86
C SER A 571 0.22 10.58 10.79
N ASN A 572 -0.50 10.77 11.91
CA ASN A 572 -1.59 11.74 11.98
C ASN A 572 -1.09 13.18 12.22
N MET A 573 0.13 13.37 12.72
CA MET A 573 0.70 14.67 13.07
C MET A 573 1.65 15.22 12.00
N PHE A 574 2.36 14.34 11.28
CA PHE A 574 3.41 14.71 10.34
C PHE A 574 3.19 14.08 8.97
N GLU A 575 3.67 14.75 7.93
CA GLU A 575 3.61 14.21 6.57
C GLU A 575 4.64 13.09 6.38
N ASP A 576 4.32 12.08 5.57
CA ASP A 576 5.21 10.93 5.27
C ASP A 576 6.65 11.35 4.91
N ARG A 577 6.85 12.43 4.14
CA ARG A 577 8.18 12.94 3.75
C ARG A 577 9.00 13.50 4.91
N GLN A 578 8.34 14.07 5.93
CA GLN A 578 9.01 14.59 7.13
C GLN A 578 9.47 13.43 8.00
N ILE A 579 8.60 12.43 8.18
CA ILE A 579 8.91 11.22 8.95
C ILE A 579 10.05 10.44 8.27
N LEU A 580 10.03 10.35 6.95
CA LEU A 580 11.10 9.72 6.16
C LEU A 580 12.46 10.40 6.41
N LEU A 581 12.56 11.71 6.19
CA LEU A 581 13.83 12.44 6.37
C LEU A 581 14.32 12.38 7.83
N ALA A 582 13.41 12.53 8.81
CA ALA A 582 13.77 12.44 10.22
C ALA A 582 14.30 11.05 10.58
N SER A 583 13.70 9.99 10.06
CA SER A 583 14.13 8.61 10.31
C SER A 583 15.49 8.32 9.68
N GLU A 584 15.79 8.82 8.47
CA GLU A 584 17.12 8.70 7.85
C GLU A 584 18.22 9.35 8.70
N ILE A 585 17.96 10.55 9.22
CA ILE A 585 18.90 11.26 10.11
C ILE A 585 19.12 10.45 11.38
N MET A 586 18.06 9.92 11.99
CA MET A 586 18.16 9.11 13.20
C MET A 586 18.92 7.80 12.98
N VAL A 587 18.76 7.14 11.83
CA VAL A 587 19.57 5.97 11.43
C VAL A 587 21.05 6.35 11.36
N CYS A 588 21.39 7.48 10.72
CA CYS A 588 22.78 7.95 10.67
C CYS A 588 23.35 8.30 12.04
N ILE A 589 22.54 8.89 12.94
CA ILE A 589 22.93 9.13 14.34
C ILE A 589 23.20 7.81 15.06
N GLY A 590 22.34 6.80 14.88
CA GLY A 590 22.56 5.46 15.43
C GLY A 590 23.89 4.85 14.99
N ILE A 591 24.18 4.91 13.69
CA ILE A 591 25.46 4.46 13.11
C ILE A 591 26.64 5.23 13.70
N LEU A 592 26.55 6.57 13.81
CA LEU A 592 27.60 7.41 14.37
C LEU A 592 27.91 7.07 15.84
N LEU A 593 26.88 6.81 16.65
CA LEU A 593 27.04 6.42 18.06
C LEU A 593 27.69 5.04 18.23
N SER A 594 27.63 4.20 17.19
CA SER A 594 28.17 2.84 17.23
C SER A 594 29.70 2.78 17.08
N PHE A 595 30.34 3.81 16.52
CA PHE A 595 31.79 3.84 16.31
C PHE A 595 32.60 3.70 17.59
N HIS A 596 33.68 2.92 17.52
CA HIS A 596 34.68 2.81 18.57
C HIS A 596 35.82 3.83 18.31
N VAL A 597 35.88 4.92 19.09
CA VAL A 597 36.80 6.04 18.80
C VAL A 597 37.96 6.17 19.80
N ILE A 598 37.71 6.50 21.09
CA ILE A 598 38.79 6.88 22.03
C ILE A 598 38.70 6.16 23.39
N GLY A 599 37.57 5.54 23.74
CA GLY A 599 37.35 4.86 25.04
C GLY A 599 37.06 3.36 24.92
N PRO A 600 36.99 2.60 26.03
CA PRO A 600 36.61 1.19 26.01
C PRO A 600 35.20 1.06 25.41
N TYR A 601 35.03 0.13 24.47
CA TYR A 601 33.71 -0.11 23.89
C TYR A 601 32.80 -0.71 24.96
N THR A 602 31.63 -0.11 25.18
CA THR A 602 30.74 -0.50 26.28
C THR A 602 29.44 -1.12 25.78
N VAL A 603 28.89 -2.04 26.57
CA VAL A 603 27.58 -2.67 26.28
C VAL A 603 26.48 -1.61 26.10
N PRO A 604 26.33 -0.56 26.96
CA PRO A 604 25.32 0.46 26.75
C PRO A 604 25.48 1.23 25.44
N GLN A 605 26.72 1.54 25.02
CA GLN A 605 26.97 2.20 23.74
C GLN A 605 26.49 1.33 22.56
N TYR A 606 26.85 0.04 22.55
CA TYR A 606 26.43 -0.89 21.52
C TYR A 606 24.91 -1.08 21.50
N VAL A 607 24.29 -1.38 22.64
CA VAL A 607 22.85 -1.63 22.74
C VAL A 607 22.03 -0.40 22.36
N PHE A 608 22.43 0.80 22.81
CA PHE A 608 21.70 2.03 22.50
C PHE A 608 21.83 2.44 21.03
N SER A 609 23.04 2.35 20.46
CA SER A 609 23.27 2.63 19.04
C SER A 609 22.54 1.63 18.14
N ALA A 610 22.56 0.33 18.49
CA ALA A 610 21.81 -0.72 17.82
C ALA A 610 20.30 -0.47 17.87
N PHE A 611 19.77 -0.13 19.05
CA PHE A 611 18.35 0.18 19.24
C PHE A 611 17.90 1.33 18.34
N ILE A 612 18.61 2.46 18.35
CA ILE A 612 18.29 3.61 17.49
C ILE A 612 18.35 3.21 16.02
N THR A 613 19.45 2.58 15.59
CA THR A 613 19.65 2.21 14.18
C THR A 613 18.52 1.30 13.70
N PHE A 614 18.19 0.26 14.47
CA PHE A 614 17.17 -0.71 14.11
C PHE A 614 15.76 -0.12 14.10
N VAL A 615 15.37 0.56 15.18
CA VAL A 615 14.03 1.14 15.32
C VAL A 615 13.75 2.14 14.20
N PHE A 616 14.65 3.08 13.95
CA PHE A 616 14.41 4.09 12.93
C PHE A 616 14.54 3.54 11.51
N ALA A 617 15.33 2.48 11.29
CA ALA A 617 15.34 1.79 10.00
C ALA A 617 14.01 1.08 9.73
N GLU A 618 13.35 0.51 10.75
CA GLU A 618 12.02 -0.12 10.62
C GLU A 618 10.94 0.93 10.35
N VAL A 619 10.97 2.08 11.06
CA VAL A 619 10.08 3.21 10.75
C VAL A 619 10.26 3.66 9.31
N LEU A 620 11.52 3.81 8.88
CA LEU A 620 11.87 4.23 7.54
C LEU A 620 11.37 3.22 6.48
N GLU A 621 11.44 1.91 6.76
CA GLU A 621 10.88 0.87 5.87
C GLU A 621 9.38 1.03 5.70
N GLY A 622 8.64 1.23 6.79
CA GLY A 622 7.19 1.41 6.76
C GLY A 622 6.77 2.63 5.94
N VAL A 623 7.42 3.77 6.19
CA VAL A 623 7.13 5.03 5.48
C VAL A 623 7.54 4.96 4.01
N ASN A 624 8.72 4.40 3.72
CA ASN A 624 9.21 4.27 2.36
C ASN A 624 8.32 3.35 1.51
N LEU A 625 7.82 2.24 2.08
CA LEU A 625 6.88 1.35 1.39
C LEU A 625 5.53 2.04 1.11
N SER A 626 5.02 2.81 2.08
CA SER A 626 3.81 3.62 1.90
C SER A 626 3.97 4.58 0.72
N LEU A 627 5.06 5.35 0.69
CA LEU A 627 5.35 6.30 -0.39
C LEU A 627 5.57 5.61 -1.74
N LEU A 628 6.31 4.49 -1.77
CA LEU A 628 6.55 3.70 -2.98
C LEU A 628 5.21 3.22 -3.58
N SER A 629 4.28 2.78 -2.74
CA SER A 629 2.95 2.33 -3.20
C SER A 629 2.11 3.44 -3.84
N ARG A 630 2.36 4.72 -3.49
CA ARG A 630 1.65 5.89 -4.01
C ARG A 630 2.25 6.45 -5.28
N VAL A 631 3.57 6.33 -5.46
CA VAL A 631 4.32 6.94 -6.58
C VAL A 631 4.56 5.94 -7.73
N MET A 632 4.37 4.64 -7.50
CA MET A 632 4.60 3.60 -8.50
C MET A 632 3.54 3.63 -9.63
N SER A 633 4.03 3.70 -10.88
CA SER A 633 3.18 3.74 -12.09
C SER A 633 2.37 2.45 -12.28
N SER A 634 1.16 2.56 -12.85
CA SER A 634 0.32 1.43 -13.28
C SER A 634 1.02 0.51 -14.30
N ARG A 635 2.01 0.99 -15.05
CA ARG A 635 2.83 0.15 -15.94
C ARG A 635 3.76 -0.80 -15.18
N LEU A 636 4.08 -0.46 -13.93
CA LEU A 636 4.91 -1.22 -13.01
C LEU A 636 4.09 -2.06 -12.02
N SER A 637 2.76 -2.04 -12.11
CA SER A 637 1.90 -2.95 -11.33
C SER A 637 1.68 -4.29 -12.04
N ARG A 638 1.95 -4.38 -13.36
CA ARG A 638 1.75 -5.60 -14.17
C ARG A 638 3.08 -6.14 -14.72
N GLY A 639 3.16 -7.47 -14.86
CA GLY A 639 4.29 -8.19 -15.45
C GLY A 639 5.38 -8.64 -14.48
N THR A 640 6.46 -9.20 -15.04
CA THR A 640 7.59 -9.77 -14.29
C THR A 640 8.38 -8.71 -13.53
N TYR A 641 8.64 -7.55 -14.14
CA TYR A 641 9.41 -6.44 -13.55
C TYR A 641 8.51 -5.41 -12.88
N ASN A 642 7.56 -5.89 -12.09
CA ASN A 642 6.71 -5.03 -11.27
C ASN A 642 7.50 -4.38 -10.13
N GLY A 643 6.96 -3.33 -9.50
CA GLY A 643 7.68 -2.66 -8.42
C GLY A 643 7.75 -3.46 -7.10
N GLY A 644 6.94 -4.51 -6.95
CA GLY A 644 7.11 -5.50 -5.88
C GLY A 644 8.43 -6.27 -6.00
N LEU A 645 8.80 -6.67 -7.23
CA LEU A 645 10.11 -7.24 -7.53
C LEU A 645 11.21 -6.20 -7.30
N LEU A 646 11.09 -4.98 -7.85
CA LEU A 646 12.13 -3.95 -7.71
C LEU A 646 12.46 -3.60 -6.24
N SER A 647 11.44 -3.47 -5.39
CA SER A 647 11.65 -3.24 -3.96
C SER A 647 12.29 -4.46 -3.28
N THR A 648 11.88 -5.67 -3.66
CA THR A 648 12.48 -6.91 -3.14
C THR A 648 13.95 -7.01 -3.52
N GLU A 649 14.27 -6.74 -4.79
CA GLU A 649 15.62 -6.76 -5.33
C GLU A 649 16.53 -5.71 -4.70
N ALA A 650 16.06 -4.48 -4.55
CA ALA A 650 16.84 -3.43 -3.89
C ALA A 650 17.22 -3.83 -2.45
N GLY A 651 16.28 -4.42 -1.70
CA GLY A 651 16.55 -4.87 -0.33
C GLY A 651 17.45 -6.10 -0.26
N THR A 652 17.25 -7.09 -1.13
CA THR A 652 18.09 -8.30 -1.14
C THR A 652 19.51 -7.96 -1.59
N LEU A 653 19.68 -7.11 -2.60
CA LEU A 653 20.99 -6.65 -3.04
C LEU A 653 21.73 -5.91 -1.91
N ALA A 654 21.02 -5.09 -1.12
CA ALA A 654 21.60 -4.43 0.03
C ALA A 654 22.17 -5.43 1.05
N ARG A 655 21.45 -6.53 1.32
CA ARG A 655 21.94 -7.59 2.21
C ARG A 655 23.17 -8.29 1.67
N VAL A 656 23.16 -8.66 0.38
CA VAL A 656 24.33 -9.25 -0.29
C VAL A 656 25.56 -8.36 -0.13
N VAL A 657 25.41 -7.05 -0.37
CA VAL A 657 26.51 -6.10 -0.25
C VAL A 657 26.95 -5.95 1.20
N ALA A 658 26.03 -5.93 2.17
CA ALA A 658 26.34 -5.88 3.59
C ALA A 658 27.13 -7.11 4.07
N ASP A 659 26.63 -8.31 3.77
CA ASP A 659 27.28 -9.56 4.16
C ASP A 659 28.67 -9.72 3.52
N ALA A 660 28.81 -9.30 2.26
CA ALA A 660 30.10 -9.23 1.59
C ALA A 660 31.04 -8.23 2.28
N THR A 661 30.55 -7.05 2.69
CA THR A 661 31.34 -6.07 3.46
C THR A 661 31.82 -6.66 4.78
N ILE A 662 30.98 -7.40 5.52
CA ILE A 662 31.38 -8.04 6.79
C ILE A 662 32.53 -9.02 6.57
N THR A 663 32.41 -9.91 5.58
CA THR A 663 33.47 -10.88 5.29
C THR A 663 34.75 -10.19 4.81
N LEU A 664 34.66 -9.18 3.94
CA LEU A 664 35.80 -8.41 3.47
C LEU A 664 36.50 -7.64 4.60
N ALA A 665 35.73 -6.99 5.47
CA ALA A 665 36.23 -6.29 6.64
C ALA A 665 36.88 -7.27 7.64
N GLY A 666 36.38 -8.50 7.72
CA GLY A 666 36.95 -9.57 8.54
C GLY A 666 38.42 -9.90 8.20
N TYR A 667 38.85 -9.74 6.95
CA TYR A 667 40.25 -9.93 6.56
C TYR A 667 41.19 -8.87 7.15
N LEU A 668 40.67 -7.71 7.57
CA LEU A 668 41.44 -6.66 8.26
C LEU A 668 41.56 -6.90 9.78
N GLY A 669 40.96 -7.99 10.27
CA GLY A 669 40.99 -8.43 11.66
C GLY A 669 39.76 -8.01 12.48
N GLU A 670 39.37 -8.85 13.43
CA GLU A 670 38.17 -8.68 14.27
C GLU A 670 38.17 -7.35 15.05
N SER A 671 39.33 -6.88 15.50
CA SER A 671 39.50 -5.60 16.22
C SER A 671 39.09 -4.35 15.42
N ARG A 672 39.10 -4.42 14.08
CA ARG A 672 38.76 -3.31 13.19
C ARG A 672 37.42 -3.52 12.50
N LEU A 673 36.80 -4.69 12.66
CA LEU A 673 35.58 -5.10 11.96
C LEU A 673 34.48 -4.03 12.09
N LEU A 674 34.13 -3.69 13.34
CA LEU A 674 33.09 -2.71 13.68
C LEU A 674 33.28 -1.38 12.93
N ASN A 675 34.44 -0.75 13.07
CA ASN A 675 34.64 0.57 12.48
C ASN A 675 34.70 0.51 10.94
N VAL A 676 35.23 -0.57 10.38
CA VAL A 676 35.35 -0.73 8.92
C VAL A 676 33.97 -0.96 8.30
N THR A 677 33.09 -1.75 8.90
CA THR A 677 31.74 -2.01 8.40
C THR A 677 30.82 -0.80 8.54
N LEU A 678 31.00 0.02 9.58
CA LEU A 678 30.21 1.25 9.81
C LEU A 678 30.54 2.39 8.82
N ILE A 679 31.75 2.46 8.26
CA ILE A 679 32.11 3.53 7.31
C ILE A 679 31.23 3.51 6.05
N PRO A 680 31.11 2.39 5.31
CA PRO A 680 30.17 2.31 4.19
C PRO A 680 28.73 2.60 4.60
N SER A 681 28.27 2.11 5.76
CA SER A 681 26.92 2.37 6.28
C SER A 681 26.64 3.86 6.41
N LEU A 682 27.60 4.61 6.99
CA LEU A 682 27.49 6.05 7.15
C LEU A 682 27.51 6.79 5.81
N LEU A 683 28.40 6.41 4.88
CA LEU A 683 28.50 7.03 3.56
C LEU A 683 27.22 6.85 2.74
N ILE A 684 26.65 5.64 2.76
CA ILE A 684 25.38 5.34 2.09
C ILE A 684 24.24 6.13 2.77
N GLY A 685 24.22 6.19 4.10
CA GLY A 685 23.28 6.99 4.89
C GLY A 685 23.28 8.47 4.51
N VAL A 686 24.46 9.11 4.52
CA VAL A 686 24.61 10.53 4.15
C VAL A 686 24.23 10.76 2.69
N SER A 687 24.60 9.86 1.78
CA SER A 687 24.23 9.94 0.37
C SER A 687 22.71 9.85 0.17
N SER A 688 22.04 8.99 0.94
CA SER A 688 20.58 8.84 0.94
C SER A 688 19.92 10.15 1.39
N ILE A 689 20.35 10.73 2.51
CA ILE A 689 19.83 12.01 3.02
C ILE A 689 19.99 13.13 1.98
N MET A 690 21.15 13.23 1.34
CA MET A 690 21.40 14.24 0.29
C MET A 690 20.47 14.05 -0.90
N ALA A 691 20.23 12.81 -1.33
CA ALA A 691 19.29 12.49 -2.40
C ALA A 691 17.83 12.80 -2.02
N THR A 692 17.44 12.47 -0.78
CA THR A 692 16.13 12.80 -0.21
C THR A 692 15.90 14.31 -0.21
N LEU A 693 16.88 15.10 0.26
CA LEU A 693 16.80 16.57 0.25
C LEU A 693 16.64 17.14 -1.17
N TYR A 694 17.33 16.56 -2.15
CA TYR A 694 17.21 16.99 -3.55
C TYR A 694 15.81 16.71 -4.15
N THR A 695 15.20 15.57 -3.78
CA THR A 695 13.86 15.18 -4.24
C THR A 695 12.72 15.51 -3.27
N TYR A 696 13.01 16.27 -2.20
CA TYR A 696 12.08 16.50 -1.09
C TYR A 696 10.73 17.08 -1.55
N ASN A 697 10.78 18.00 -2.51
CA ASN A 697 9.60 18.64 -3.07
C ASN A 697 8.92 17.82 -4.17
N SER A 698 9.60 16.82 -4.76
CA SER A 698 9.08 15.97 -5.84
C SER A 698 8.57 14.61 -5.35
N LEU A 699 8.63 14.35 -4.04
CA LEU A 699 8.12 13.13 -3.40
C LEU A 699 6.57 13.04 -3.38
N TYR A 700 5.88 14.03 -3.98
CA TYR A 700 4.43 14.10 -4.16
C TYR A 700 4.03 14.58 -5.55
#